data_AF-A0A4U5NDG2-F1
#
_entry.id   AF-A0A4U5NDG2-F1
#
_cell.length_a   1.000
_cell.length_b   1.000
_cell.length_c   1.000
_cell.angle_alpha   90.00
_cell.angle_beta   90.00
_cell.angle_gamma   90.00
#
_symmetry.space_group_name_H-M   'P 1'
#
loop_
_entity.id
_entity.type
_entity.pdbx_description
1 polymer ?
#
loop_
_entity_poly.entity_id
_entity_poly.type
_entity_poly.pdbx_seq_one_letter_code
_entity_poly.pdbx_strand_id
1 'polypeptide(L)'
;MCTRLLPLFVLSSLFSQTLPFAAAEIRLGVIESDPQLVAVCSFAVKRAHEEGLLKESVTLVNASGCEGEGTANSAKLFFEQNVAGIVASRCSDETVEIARLGYFENIPVLNRVGTSSFANDQDPTLVDTSLTSLLGFCMAIKELMNYHKYKSLTLVGPSTSIHGETVALHDTLKNLLENDPDVPVGVKVIEFYDKMPREDFLSNVDLNSRLIIFAGDRRSTNNFFNKMDLTAAVESGFVIVMVCENFPADCTSEIKSTIKSTKTFVLTFHDVDSKIAVDELRKQFQDLDSVRLHELSTIYSYGRFQESSADALAMYDSCYAFSYGSSLTAASNGLLFANNLKSKNYKTLNRQLTFDGSPAVLRSYAFFQIDDSTGEFTVWGELKATATLSCAPSEFTACFQLELSVNNSALTTSPADLSECAFTGSGCRSYLWLFIVGGVVAAVALVAAAFYCYRRRQRLEIYRLHWKLPSKSFKIIDKPTGGKSNSGGKFLNKKRNVNSYVLIGSTKAEFTELTQRGKLEFSKDELELLTELKKASHDNIAKFLGVHYNEGPRFLVMQTFVERATLDDILKNIDNAEKKYESKDPTEMLEETENDAHDEELSVDMIFKSGFVHDIIKGLTYLHRTIGYHGWLSVHTCMIDANWVLKLTNFGLGRLVHRFNETGQLVCESIPLSHYVSIAPEHLNDCQYGSVYPLGSQEGDIYSLGIVACQILFDSDPYTDSALLTQEVLKKISNGALTPKIPQTSSQFEESLKDLVSPCLVGVNARPNIRSVSDCFNKVFHKSRGNLVDQMLARNAQYANQLEGTVNQRTGMLQEAQMMSYKLLCELLPKSVADAMRMGIRVEPRSYESATVLFCQICYFQAFLAQSTAEQVGQRSYPLPQQRLHAIRPRH
;
A
#
# COMPACT_ATOMS: atom_id res chain seq x y z
N MET A 1 31.27 11.65 5.30
CA MET A 1 32.67 12.03 5.05
C MET A 1 32.70 12.73 3.69
N CYS A 2 32.99 14.00 3.49
CA CYS A 2 33.43 15.09 4.36
C CYS A 2 32.60 16.35 4.07
N THR A 3 32.22 17.03 5.13
CA THR A 3 31.56 18.33 5.23
C THR A 3 32.57 19.48 5.16
N ARG A 4 32.09 20.64 4.67
CA ARG A 4 32.58 22.02 4.88
C ARG A 4 33.95 22.40 4.30
N LEU A 5 33.94 23.43 3.45
CA LEU A 5 34.91 24.55 3.45
C LEU A 5 34.44 25.66 2.48
N LEU A 6 33.94 26.77 3.04
CA LEU A 6 34.16 28.14 2.54
C LEU A 6 35.63 28.49 2.85
N PRO A 7 36.37 29.31 2.07
CA PRO A 7 36.17 30.77 2.17
C PRO A 7 36.60 31.65 0.95
N LEU A 8 36.24 32.94 1.03
CA LEU A 8 36.97 34.13 0.54
C LEU A 8 37.29 34.29 -0.96
N PHE A 9 36.48 35.11 -1.66
CA PHE A 9 37.01 36.05 -2.67
C PHE A 9 36.56 37.47 -2.32
N VAL A 10 37.58 38.32 -2.16
CA VAL A 10 37.54 39.71 -1.72
C VAL A 10 37.84 40.59 -2.93
N LEU A 11 37.03 41.63 -3.12
CA LEU A 11 37.34 42.91 -3.78
C LEU A 11 38.16 42.85 -5.08
N SER A 12 37.46 42.87 -6.22
CA SER A 12 38.00 43.41 -7.48
C SER A 12 36.92 44.19 -8.25
N SER A 13 36.36 45.21 -7.61
CA SER A 13 35.45 46.18 -8.23
C SER A 13 35.98 47.58 -8.00
N LEU A 14 37.21 47.89 -8.44
CA LEU A 14 37.79 49.24 -8.38
C LEU A 14 39.08 49.31 -9.24
N PHE A 15 38.99 49.04 -10.54
CA PHE A 15 39.97 49.52 -11.54
C PHE A 15 39.35 49.41 -12.94
N SER A 16 38.59 50.43 -13.35
CA SER A 16 38.41 50.77 -14.76
C SER A 16 39.06 52.12 -14.96
N GLN A 17 40.33 52.10 -15.34
CA GLN A 17 41.03 53.26 -15.86
C GLN A 17 40.98 53.18 -17.40
N THR A 18 40.23 54.11 -17.94
CA THR A 18 40.33 54.74 -19.27
C THR A 18 41.57 54.38 -20.11
N LEU A 19 41.34 53.71 -21.23
CA LEU A 19 42.14 53.80 -22.46
C LEU A 19 41.19 54.03 -23.64
N PRO A 20 41.62 54.74 -24.69
CA PRO A 20 40.75 55.50 -25.58
C PRO A 20 40.05 54.63 -26.63
N PHE A 21 38.82 55.06 -26.95
CA PHE A 21 37.98 54.71 -28.09
C PHE A 21 38.75 54.20 -29.32
N ALA A 22 38.73 52.89 -29.52
CA ALA A 22 38.54 52.29 -30.83
C ALA A 22 37.04 51.99 -30.94
N ALA A 23 36.40 52.29 -32.07
CA ALA A 23 34.98 52.03 -32.27
C ALA A 23 34.66 50.57 -31.88
N ALA A 24 33.74 50.38 -30.94
CA ALA A 24 33.40 49.06 -30.44
C ALA A 24 32.79 48.24 -31.59
N GLU A 25 33.54 47.26 -32.09
CA GLU A 25 33.06 46.35 -33.13
C GLU A 25 32.17 45.29 -32.46
N ILE A 26 30.89 45.27 -32.83
CA ILE A 26 29.94 44.31 -32.27
C ILE A 26 30.15 42.97 -32.96
N ARG A 27 30.36 41.89 -32.21
CA ARG A 27 30.46 40.53 -32.76
C ARG A 27 29.13 39.80 -32.58
N LEU A 28 28.55 39.29 -33.66
CA LEU A 28 27.33 38.47 -33.64
C LEU A 28 27.69 37.02 -33.92
N GLY A 29 27.38 36.14 -32.97
CA GLY A 29 27.53 34.68 -33.14
C GLY A 29 26.37 34.12 -33.96
N VAL A 30 26.66 33.28 -34.96
CA VAL A 30 25.64 32.62 -35.80
C VAL A 30 25.86 31.11 -35.74
N ILE A 31 24.96 30.38 -35.09
CA ILE A 31 25.03 28.92 -35.01
C ILE A 31 24.42 28.32 -36.29
N GLU A 32 25.18 28.40 -37.38
CA GLU A 32 24.83 27.85 -38.69
C GLU A 32 26.09 27.45 -39.48
N SER A 33 26.00 26.24 -40.06
CA SER A 33 27.03 25.65 -40.91
C SER A 33 26.81 25.95 -42.40
N ASP A 34 25.56 26.22 -42.81
CA ASP A 34 25.22 26.55 -44.20
C ASP A 34 25.76 27.94 -44.59
N PRO A 35 26.74 28.01 -45.52
CA PRO A 35 27.31 29.27 -45.96
C PRO A 35 26.30 30.22 -46.59
N GLN A 36 25.22 29.71 -47.19
CA GLN A 36 24.18 30.52 -47.82
C GLN A 36 23.36 31.27 -46.76
N LEU A 37 22.95 30.58 -45.69
CA LEU A 37 22.22 31.20 -44.58
C LEU A 37 23.10 32.21 -43.80
N VAL A 38 24.38 31.90 -43.61
CA VAL A 38 25.34 32.87 -43.03
C VAL A 38 25.47 34.11 -43.92
N ALA A 39 25.50 33.94 -45.25
CA ALA A 39 25.52 35.06 -46.19
C ALA A 39 24.23 35.89 -46.15
N VAL A 40 23.07 35.25 -45.95
CA VAL A 40 21.79 35.95 -45.74
C VAL A 40 21.84 36.81 -44.47
N CYS A 41 22.38 36.29 -43.37
CA CYS A 41 22.59 37.07 -42.15
C CYS A 41 23.53 38.27 -42.39
N SER A 42 24.62 38.06 -43.13
CA SER A 42 25.57 39.13 -43.50
C SER A 42 24.88 40.23 -44.31
N PHE A 43 24.02 39.84 -45.25
CA PHE A 43 23.23 40.78 -46.04
C PHE A 43 22.22 41.55 -45.18
N ALA A 44 21.54 40.90 -44.24
CA ALA A 44 20.61 41.57 -43.31
C ALA A 44 21.32 42.66 -42.49
N VAL A 45 22.49 42.33 -41.92
CA VAL A 45 23.32 43.26 -41.15
C VAL A 45 23.82 44.42 -42.01
N LYS A 46 24.34 44.11 -43.22
CA LYS A 46 24.82 45.11 -44.17
C LYS A 46 23.70 46.08 -44.54
N ARG A 47 22.51 45.56 -44.83
CA ARG A 47 21.35 46.39 -45.17
C ARG A 47 20.93 47.27 -44.00
N ALA A 48 20.87 46.73 -42.78
CA ALA A 48 20.55 47.55 -41.60
C ALA A 48 21.56 48.69 -41.39
N HIS A 49 22.84 48.46 -41.72
CA HIS A 49 23.86 49.51 -41.72
C HIS A 49 23.64 50.56 -42.84
N GLU A 50 23.33 50.12 -44.07
CA GLU A 50 23.00 51.01 -45.20
C GLU A 50 21.75 51.86 -44.95
N GLU A 51 20.77 51.32 -44.22
CA GLU A 51 19.55 52.03 -43.78
C GLU A 51 19.79 52.96 -42.58
N GLY A 52 21.03 53.02 -42.06
CA GLY A 52 21.44 53.94 -40.99
C GLY A 52 21.00 53.53 -39.58
N LEU A 53 20.58 52.28 -39.38
CA LEU A 53 20.18 51.75 -38.06
C LEU A 53 21.40 51.57 -37.14
N LEU A 54 22.51 51.07 -37.69
CA LEU A 54 23.72 50.74 -36.94
C LEU A 54 24.80 51.81 -37.13
N LYS A 55 25.26 52.42 -36.03
CA LYS A 55 26.43 53.32 -36.03
C LYS A 55 27.77 52.56 -35.95
N GLU A 56 27.74 51.35 -35.38
CA GLU A 56 28.89 50.47 -35.17
C GLU A 56 28.86 49.33 -36.20
N SER A 57 30.03 48.86 -36.64
CA SER A 57 30.13 47.71 -37.55
C SER A 57 29.89 46.41 -36.80
N VAL A 58 29.03 45.55 -37.35
CA VAL A 58 28.77 44.20 -36.81
C VAL A 58 29.57 43.18 -37.61
N THR A 59 30.40 42.39 -36.92
CA THR A 59 31.13 41.25 -37.50
C THR A 59 30.43 39.95 -37.17
N LEU A 60 30.31 39.07 -38.16
CA LEU A 60 29.72 37.75 -37.98
C LEU A 60 30.80 36.74 -37.63
N VAL A 61 30.50 35.88 -36.66
CA VAL A 61 31.28 34.69 -36.36
C VAL A 61 30.33 33.50 -36.36
N ASN A 62 30.53 32.56 -37.28
CA ASN A 62 29.67 31.39 -37.40
C ASN A 62 30.31 30.12 -36.82
N ALA A 63 29.46 29.18 -36.38
CA ALA A 63 29.86 27.85 -35.92
C ALA A 63 28.80 26.81 -36.30
N SER A 64 29.16 25.51 -36.29
CA SER A 64 28.20 24.44 -36.55
C SER A 64 27.13 24.35 -35.45
N GLY A 65 25.94 23.91 -35.84
CA GLY A 65 24.85 23.55 -34.94
C GLY A 65 24.19 22.26 -35.41
N CYS A 66 23.25 21.77 -34.61
CA CYS A 66 22.63 20.45 -34.67
C CYS A 66 23.61 19.31 -34.30
N GLU A 67 23.07 18.11 -34.04
CA GLU A 67 23.82 16.96 -33.53
C GLU A 67 24.42 17.14 -32.11
N GLY A 68 23.94 18.14 -31.36
CA GLY A 68 24.35 18.39 -29.97
C GLY A 68 25.58 19.28 -29.84
N GLU A 69 26.10 19.81 -30.95
CA GLU A 69 27.26 20.71 -30.95
C GLU A 69 26.87 22.18 -30.78
N GLY A 70 25.62 22.57 -31.07
CA GLY A 70 25.22 23.98 -31.12
C GLY A 70 25.37 24.72 -29.80
N THR A 71 25.02 24.09 -28.68
CA THR A 71 25.17 24.69 -27.34
C THR A 71 26.64 24.86 -26.94
N ALA A 72 27.49 23.87 -27.24
CA ALA A 72 28.91 23.93 -26.93
C ALA A 72 29.62 25.00 -27.79
N ASN A 73 29.28 25.07 -29.07
CA ASN A 73 29.80 26.08 -29.98
C ASN A 73 29.30 27.49 -29.60
N SER A 74 28.06 27.63 -29.16
CA SER A 74 27.52 28.87 -28.59
C SER A 74 28.34 29.35 -27.38
N ALA A 75 28.61 28.47 -26.42
CA ALA A 75 29.47 28.79 -25.27
C ALA A 75 30.89 29.18 -25.72
N LYS A 76 31.46 28.49 -26.71
CA LYS A 76 32.77 28.81 -27.27
C LYS A 76 32.80 30.21 -27.90
N LEU A 77 31.79 30.56 -28.70
CA LEU A 77 31.67 31.89 -29.30
C LEU A 77 31.59 32.98 -28.24
N PHE A 78 30.85 32.73 -27.16
CA PHE A 78 30.77 33.66 -26.04
C PHE A 78 32.10 33.83 -25.30
N PHE A 79 32.66 32.74 -24.75
CA PHE A 79 33.85 32.82 -23.89
C PHE A 79 35.15 33.12 -24.64
N GLU A 80 35.33 32.61 -25.86
CA GLU A 80 36.58 32.80 -26.62
C GLU A 80 36.52 33.98 -27.57
N GLN A 81 35.34 34.28 -28.14
CA GLN A 81 35.21 35.30 -29.18
C GLN A 81 34.47 36.57 -28.74
N ASN A 82 33.96 36.60 -27.50
CA ASN A 82 33.31 37.75 -26.87
C ASN A 82 32.18 38.31 -27.75
N VAL A 83 31.27 37.43 -28.19
CA VAL A 83 30.10 37.83 -28.97
C VAL A 83 29.09 38.60 -28.10
N ALA A 84 28.49 39.63 -28.67
CA ALA A 84 27.50 40.49 -28.02
C ALA A 84 26.06 39.97 -28.16
N GLY A 85 25.85 38.88 -28.92
CA GLY A 85 24.56 38.24 -29.12
C GLY A 85 24.72 36.99 -29.99
N ILE A 86 23.71 36.13 -29.98
CA ILE A 86 23.73 34.85 -30.70
C ILE A 86 22.45 34.68 -31.52
N VAL A 87 22.58 34.33 -32.79
CA VAL A 87 21.49 33.76 -33.60
C VAL A 87 21.51 32.26 -33.42
N ALA A 88 20.40 31.73 -32.92
CA ALA A 88 20.30 30.34 -32.51
C ALA A 88 20.30 29.35 -33.67
N SER A 89 20.53 28.08 -33.32
CA SER A 89 20.55 26.94 -34.23
C SER A 89 19.17 26.75 -34.91
N ARG A 90 19.16 26.00 -36.03
CA ARG A 90 17.91 25.52 -36.63
C ARG A 90 17.28 24.36 -35.85
N CYS A 91 18.01 23.77 -34.91
CA CYS A 91 17.51 22.69 -34.05
C CYS A 91 16.91 23.26 -32.75
N SER A 92 15.62 23.03 -32.54
CA SER A 92 14.86 23.60 -31.41
C SER A 92 15.40 23.20 -30.03
N ASP A 93 15.81 21.95 -29.87
CA ASP A 93 16.39 21.46 -28.61
C ASP A 93 17.66 22.22 -28.21
N GLU A 94 18.52 22.56 -29.17
CA GLU A 94 19.72 23.36 -28.90
C GLU A 94 19.37 24.81 -28.59
N THR A 95 18.36 25.37 -29.27
CA THR A 95 17.94 26.75 -29.07
C THR A 95 17.45 27.00 -27.64
N VAL A 96 16.73 26.04 -27.04
CA VAL A 96 16.32 26.13 -25.63
C VAL A 96 17.53 26.25 -24.70
N GLU A 97 18.57 25.42 -24.91
CA GLU A 97 19.77 25.48 -24.07
C GLU A 97 20.63 26.72 -24.35
N ILE A 98 20.69 27.18 -25.60
CA ILE A 98 21.35 28.43 -25.98
C ILE A 98 20.64 29.64 -25.35
N ALA A 99 19.31 29.64 -25.29
CA ALA A 99 18.52 30.70 -24.65
C ALA A 99 18.83 30.82 -23.16
N ARG A 100 18.89 29.68 -22.45
CA ARG A 100 19.27 29.63 -21.03
C ARG A 100 20.69 30.13 -20.78
N LEU A 101 21.64 29.73 -21.63
CA LEU A 101 23.01 30.23 -21.57
C LEU A 101 23.03 31.75 -21.80
N GLY A 102 22.28 32.24 -22.78
CA GLY A 102 22.15 33.68 -23.05
C GLY A 102 21.55 34.46 -21.90
N TYR A 103 20.60 33.88 -21.15
CA TYR A 103 20.07 34.50 -19.94
C TYR A 103 21.12 34.56 -18.83
N PHE A 104 21.82 33.44 -18.58
CA PHE A 104 22.88 33.37 -17.57
C PHE A 104 24.00 34.39 -17.82
N GLU A 105 24.39 34.54 -19.10
CA GLU A 105 25.44 35.47 -19.53
C GLU A 105 24.92 36.88 -19.87
N ASN A 106 23.60 37.09 -19.77
CA ASN A 106 22.91 38.34 -20.08
C ASN A 106 23.22 38.91 -21.49
N ILE A 107 23.20 38.06 -22.51
CA ILE A 107 23.28 38.45 -23.93
C ILE A 107 21.99 38.10 -24.67
N PRO A 108 21.60 38.87 -25.70
CA PRO A 108 20.41 38.58 -26.49
C PRO A 108 20.61 37.33 -27.34
N VAL A 109 19.60 36.47 -27.36
CA VAL A 109 19.55 35.27 -28.20
C VAL A 109 18.38 35.41 -29.16
N LEU A 110 18.64 35.29 -30.46
CA LEU A 110 17.64 35.44 -31.52
C LEU A 110 17.18 34.04 -31.92
N ASN A 111 15.95 33.69 -31.55
CA ASN A 111 15.32 32.46 -32.00
C ASN A 111 14.76 32.64 -33.42
N ARG A 112 14.97 31.61 -34.25
CA ARG A 112 14.44 31.54 -35.62
C ARG A 112 13.61 30.28 -35.89
N VAL A 113 13.40 29.43 -34.89
CA VAL A 113 12.71 28.14 -34.97
C VAL A 113 11.44 28.17 -34.12
N GLY A 114 10.32 27.74 -34.70
CA GLY A 114 9.00 27.91 -34.09
C GLY A 114 8.51 26.80 -33.16
N THR A 115 9.29 25.73 -32.96
CA THR A 115 8.77 24.42 -32.53
C THR A 115 8.86 24.14 -31.04
N SER A 116 9.55 24.99 -30.27
CA SER A 116 9.70 24.83 -28.82
C SER A 116 8.87 25.83 -28.04
N SER A 117 8.31 25.37 -26.92
CA SER A 117 7.63 26.22 -25.95
C SER A 117 8.65 27.03 -25.15
N PHE A 118 8.75 28.33 -25.43
CA PHE A 118 9.56 29.23 -24.63
C PHE A 118 8.66 29.98 -23.63
N ALA A 119 9.01 29.90 -22.36
CA ALA A 119 8.40 30.74 -21.34
C ALA A 119 9.25 32.00 -21.18
N ASN A 120 8.69 33.17 -21.51
CA ASN A 120 9.39 34.46 -21.41
C ASN A 120 9.91 34.75 -19.99
N ASP A 121 9.33 34.13 -18.96
CA ASP A 121 9.80 34.22 -17.58
C ASP A 121 11.08 33.39 -17.31
N GLN A 122 11.29 32.32 -18.06
CA GLN A 122 12.46 31.44 -17.92
C GLN A 122 13.65 31.92 -18.75
N ASP A 123 13.38 32.46 -19.95
CA ASP A 123 14.40 32.88 -20.91
C ASP A 123 14.21 34.35 -21.34
N PRO A 124 14.34 35.34 -20.42
CA PRO A 124 13.93 36.72 -20.68
C PRO A 124 14.86 37.52 -21.62
N THR A 125 16.00 36.95 -22.03
CA THR A 125 16.91 37.51 -23.04
C THR A 125 16.66 36.96 -24.44
N LEU A 126 15.78 35.97 -24.57
CA LEU A 126 15.38 35.39 -25.84
C LEU A 126 14.49 36.38 -26.61
N VAL A 127 14.75 36.52 -27.90
CA VAL A 127 13.97 37.32 -28.83
C VAL A 127 13.50 36.39 -29.94
N ASP A 128 12.19 36.17 -30.03
CA ASP A 128 11.62 35.25 -31.00
C ASP A 128 11.31 35.96 -32.32
N THR A 129 11.99 35.53 -33.37
CA THR A 129 11.82 36.05 -34.74
C THR A 129 11.37 34.97 -35.72
N SER A 130 11.06 33.78 -35.21
CA SER A 130 10.54 32.67 -36.01
C SER A 130 9.30 33.07 -36.83
N LEU A 131 9.08 32.40 -37.96
CA LEU A 131 7.94 32.65 -38.82
C LEU A 131 6.65 32.05 -38.27
N THR A 132 6.77 30.98 -37.48
CA THR A 132 5.69 30.26 -36.82
C THR A 132 6.03 30.05 -35.36
N SER A 133 5.04 29.85 -34.51
CA SER A 133 5.21 29.50 -33.10
C SER A 133 4.21 28.42 -32.68
N LEU A 134 4.63 27.54 -31.79
CA LEU A 134 3.79 26.47 -31.25
C LEU A 134 2.49 27.00 -30.64
N LEU A 135 2.59 28.10 -29.87
CA LEU A 135 1.46 28.78 -29.27
C LEU A 135 0.52 29.36 -30.35
N GLY A 136 1.08 29.92 -31.42
CA GLY A 136 0.30 30.42 -32.56
C GLY A 136 -0.49 29.32 -33.27
N PHE A 137 0.11 28.15 -33.49
CA PHE A 137 -0.61 26.99 -34.03
C PHE A 137 -1.74 26.52 -33.11
N CYS A 138 -1.50 26.43 -31.81
CA CYS A 138 -2.53 26.02 -30.85
C CYS A 138 -3.71 27.00 -30.81
N MET A 139 -3.43 28.31 -30.83
CA MET A 139 -4.48 29.33 -30.88
C MET A 139 -5.25 29.31 -32.21
N ALA A 140 -4.57 29.06 -33.34
CA ALA A 140 -5.25 28.94 -34.62
C ALA A 140 -6.18 27.71 -34.68
N ILE A 141 -5.74 26.59 -34.11
CA ILE A 141 -6.56 25.38 -33.97
C ILE A 141 -7.77 25.65 -33.07
N LYS A 142 -7.57 26.34 -31.94
CA LYS A 142 -8.64 26.74 -31.02
C LYS A 142 -9.70 27.60 -31.73
N GLU A 143 -9.30 28.59 -32.51
CA GLU A 143 -10.24 29.43 -33.27
C GLU A 143 -11.02 28.63 -34.32
N LEU A 144 -10.37 27.67 -34.99
CA LEU A 144 -11.06 26.75 -35.91
C LEU A 144 -12.10 25.89 -35.18
N MET A 145 -11.75 25.36 -34.00
CA MET A 145 -12.67 24.58 -33.17
C MET A 145 -13.86 25.41 -32.69
N ASN A 146 -13.62 26.65 -32.28
CA ASN A 146 -14.66 27.59 -31.86
C ASN A 146 -15.62 27.92 -33.01
N TYR A 147 -15.08 28.18 -34.20
CA TYR A 147 -15.86 28.47 -35.40
C TYR A 147 -16.79 27.30 -35.78
N HIS A 148 -16.28 26.06 -35.74
CA HIS A 148 -17.06 24.86 -36.08
C HIS A 148 -17.78 24.19 -34.89
N LYS A 149 -17.60 24.70 -33.67
CA LYS A 149 -18.12 24.13 -32.41
C LYS A 149 -17.68 22.68 -32.18
N TYR A 150 -16.45 22.34 -32.55
CA TYR A 150 -15.88 21.02 -32.28
C TYR A 150 -15.56 20.84 -30.79
N LYS A 151 -15.93 19.68 -30.24
CA LYS A 151 -15.70 19.32 -28.82
C LYS A 151 -14.59 18.31 -28.62
N SER A 152 -14.02 17.75 -29.68
CA SER A 152 -12.91 16.80 -29.60
C SER A 152 -12.11 16.83 -30.89
N LEU A 153 -10.83 16.52 -30.78
CA LEU A 153 -9.91 16.43 -31.90
C LEU A 153 -8.97 15.24 -31.72
N THR A 154 -8.52 14.69 -32.84
CA THR A 154 -7.47 13.68 -32.87
C THR A 154 -6.20 14.31 -33.40
N LEU A 155 -5.12 14.27 -32.61
CA LEU A 155 -3.78 14.68 -33.00
C LEU A 155 -3.00 13.47 -33.48
N VAL A 156 -2.33 13.60 -34.63
CA VAL A 156 -1.59 12.53 -35.29
C VAL A 156 -0.15 12.99 -35.53
N GLY A 157 0.82 12.21 -35.06
CA GLY A 157 2.24 12.52 -35.25
C GLY A 157 3.13 11.27 -35.21
N PRO A 158 4.41 11.38 -35.60
CA PRO A 158 5.31 10.24 -35.66
C PRO A 158 5.72 9.72 -34.27
N SER A 159 5.90 8.40 -34.14
CA SER A 159 6.29 7.73 -32.88
C SER A 159 7.79 7.85 -32.58
N THR A 160 8.63 8.07 -33.60
CA THR A 160 10.10 8.12 -33.46
C THR A 160 10.63 9.46 -32.96
N SER A 161 9.80 10.49 -32.86
CA SER A 161 10.20 11.80 -32.36
C SER A 161 10.04 11.85 -30.84
N ILE A 162 11.06 11.34 -30.13
CA ILE A 162 11.40 11.79 -28.77
C ILE A 162 11.98 13.24 -28.82
N HIS A 163 11.76 13.98 -29.91
CA HIS A 163 11.97 15.42 -30.02
C HIS A 163 10.62 16.10 -30.24
N GLY A 164 10.00 16.49 -29.12
CA GLY A 164 9.38 17.79 -28.97
C GLY A 164 8.00 17.99 -29.59
N GLU A 165 7.85 17.99 -30.91
CA GLU A 165 6.82 18.80 -31.58
C GLU A 165 5.37 18.34 -31.37
N THR A 166 5.03 17.08 -31.68
CA THR A 166 3.66 16.57 -31.50
C THR A 166 3.26 16.56 -30.02
N VAL A 167 4.20 16.22 -29.14
CA VAL A 167 4.00 16.17 -27.68
C VAL A 167 3.85 17.58 -27.12
N ALA A 168 4.70 18.52 -27.52
CA ALA A 168 4.62 19.91 -27.11
C ALA A 168 3.34 20.57 -27.63
N LEU A 169 2.93 20.28 -28.87
CA LEU A 169 1.66 20.75 -29.43
C LEU A 169 0.48 20.15 -28.66
N HIS A 170 0.52 18.85 -28.33
CA HIS A 170 -0.49 18.20 -27.51
C HIS A 170 -0.60 18.87 -26.13
N ASP A 171 0.51 19.01 -25.41
CA ASP A 171 0.52 19.51 -24.05
C ASP A 171 0.11 20.98 -23.98
N THR A 172 0.60 21.80 -24.92
CA THR A 172 0.23 23.22 -25.03
C THR A 172 -1.26 23.37 -25.38
N LEU A 173 -1.77 22.59 -26.33
CA LEU A 173 -3.18 22.63 -26.74
C LEU A 173 -4.10 22.14 -25.62
N LYS A 174 -3.72 21.07 -24.91
CA LYS A 174 -4.48 20.55 -23.77
C LYS A 174 -4.55 21.60 -22.66
N ASN A 175 -3.44 22.22 -22.29
CA ASN A 175 -3.41 23.28 -21.27
C ASN A 175 -4.26 24.50 -21.68
N LEU A 176 -4.27 24.87 -22.96
CA LEU A 176 -5.10 25.98 -23.47
C LEU A 176 -6.60 25.67 -23.45
N LEU A 177 -6.99 24.40 -23.65
CA LEU A 177 -8.38 23.97 -23.69
C LEU A 177 -8.95 23.65 -22.30
N GLU A 178 -8.16 23.09 -21.38
CA GLU A 178 -8.59 22.81 -19.99
C GLU A 178 -8.90 24.07 -19.19
N ASN A 179 -8.23 25.18 -19.51
CA ASN A 179 -8.45 26.47 -18.88
C ASN A 179 -9.59 27.28 -19.53
N ASP A 180 -10.22 26.77 -20.59
CA ASP A 180 -11.33 27.42 -21.26
C ASP A 180 -12.68 26.83 -20.80
N PRO A 181 -13.51 27.60 -20.07
CA PRO A 181 -14.77 27.11 -19.53
C PRO A 181 -15.81 26.77 -20.61
N ASP A 182 -15.64 27.27 -21.84
CA ASP A 182 -16.60 27.08 -22.93
C ASP A 182 -16.34 25.79 -23.74
N VAL A 183 -15.24 25.07 -23.50
CA VAL A 183 -14.85 23.91 -24.32
C VAL A 183 -14.42 22.70 -23.48
N PRO A 184 -15.32 21.75 -23.17
CA PRO A 184 -14.92 20.45 -22.64
C PRO A 184 -14.34 19.60 -23.77
N VAL A 185 -13.01 19.52 -23.87
CA VAL A 185 -12.34 18.84 -24.99
C VAL A 185 -11.60 17.57 -24.59
N GLY A 186 -11.90 16.48 -25.30
CA GLY A 186 -11.02 15.32 -25.39
C GLY A 186 -10.01 15.51 -26.53
N VAL A 187 -8.72 15.58 -26.21
CA VAL A 187 -7.62 15.49 -27.17
C VAL A 187 -7.10 14.06 -27.16
N LYS A 188 -7.17 13.37 -28.30
CA LYS A 188 -6.60 12.01 -28.46
C LYS A 188 -5.35 12.07 -29.31
N VAL A 189 -4.26 11.48 -28.84
CA VAL A 189 -3.02 11.37 -29.60
C VAL A 189 -2.94 10.00 -30.26
N ILE A 190 -2.62 9.97 -31.55
CA ILE A 190 -2.27 8.76 -32.29
C ILE A 190 -0.85 8.93 -32.79
N GLU A 191 0.03 8.05 -32.32
CA GLU A 191 1.38 7.95 -32.83
C GLU A 191 1.41 6.98 -34.02
N PHE A 192 2.01 7.40 -35.13
CA PHE A 192 2.26 6.52 -36.27
C PHE A 192 3.73 6.14 -36.38
N TYR A 193 3.99 4.90 -36.76
CA TYR A 193 5.32 4.41 -37.13
C TYR A 193 5.31 4.02 -38.61
N ASP A 194 6.49 3.96 -39.22
CA ASP A 194 6.66 3.74 -40.67
C ASP A 194 5.96 2.50 -41.27
N LYS A 195 5.55 1.56 -40.42
CA LYS A 195 4.89 0.29 -40.78
C LYS A 195 3.46 0.16 -40.23
N MET A 196 2.83 1.23 -39.77
CA MET A 196 1.49 1.18 -39.17
C MET A 196 0.45 0.69 -40.20
N PRO A 197 -0.30 -0.39 -39.92
CA PRO A 197 -1.39 -0.85 -40.78
C PRO A 197 -2.53 0.17 -40.87
N ARG A 198 -3.20 0.27 -42.03
CA ARG A 198 -4.38 1.14 -42.23
C ARG A 198 -5.48 0.86 -41.20
N GLU A 199 -5.73 -0.41 -40.91
CA GLU A 199 -6.74 -0.87 -39.95
C GLU A 199 -6.43 -0.40 -38.53
N ASP A 200 -5.14 -0.42 -38.14
CA ASP A 200 -4.69 0.05 -36.84
C ASP A 200 -4.90 1.57 -36.70
N PHE A 201 -4.62 2.36 -37.74
CA PHE A 201 -4.88 3.80 -37.69
C PHE A 201 -6.38 4.09 -37.54
N LEU A 202 -7.21 3.50 -38.40
CA LEU A 202 -8.66 3.74 -38.39
C LEU A 202 -9.35 3.24 -37.12
N SER A 203 -8.87 2.15 -36.51
CA SER A 203 -9.37 1.66 -35.21
C SER A 203 -9.02 2.59 -34.05
N ASN A 204 -7.95 3.37 -34.18
CA ASN A 204 -7.48 4.30 -33.17
C ASN A 204 -8.03 5.72 -33.35
N VAL A 205 -8.57 6.09 -34.51
CA VAL A 205 -9.26 7.38 -34.69
C VAL A 205 -10.54 7.38 -33.86
N ASP A 206 -10.68 8.37 -32.98
CA ASP A 206 -11.92 8.55 -32.23
C ASP A 206 -13.02 9.03 -33.19
N LEU A 207 -14.00 8.18 -33.45
CA LEU A 207 -15.14 8.47 -34.32
C LEU A 207 -16.01 9.63 -33.80
N ASN A 208 -15.89 9.99 -32.51
CA ASN A 208 -16.54 11.17 -31.96
C ASN A 208 -15.81 12.47 -32.33
N SER A 209 -14.50 12.39 -32.59
CA SER A 209 -13.71 13.53 -33.08
C SER A 209 -13.86 13.66 -34.59
N ARG A 210 -14.29 14.82 -35.09
CA ARG A 210 -14.42 15.07 -36.55
C ARG A 210 -13.26 15.88 -37.12
N LEU A 211 -12.34 16.31 -36.26
CA LEU A 211 -11.15 17.08 -36.62
C LEU A 211 -9.90 16.23 -36.38
N ILE A 212 -9.10 16.05 -37.43
CA ILE A 212 -7.81 15.35 -37.38
C ILE A 212 -6.70 16.36 -37.69
N ILE A 213 -5.72 16.46 -36.80
CA ILE A 213 -4.59 17.38 -36.91
C ILE A 213 -3.32 16.57 -37.08
N PHE A 214 -2.60 16.77 -38.17
CA PHE A 214 -1.28 16.20 -38.42
C PHE A 214 -0.20 17.18 -37.99
N ALA A 215 0.63 16.76 -37.04
CA ALA A 215 1.75 17.54 -36.53
C ALA A 215 3.00 16.65 -36.48
N GLY A 216 4.02 17.03 -37.22
CA GLY A 216 5.32 16.35 -37.26
C GLY A 216 6.17 16.84 -38.42
N ASP A 217 7.41 16.36 -38.48
CA ASP A 217 8.36 16.78 -39.50
C ASP A 217 7.88 16.46 -40.93
N ARG A 218 8.39 17.22 -41.90
CA ARG A 218 8.03 17.09 -43.33
C ARG A 218 8.20 15.66 -43.84
N ARG A 219 9.28 14.97 -43.48
CA ARG A 219 9.61 13.65 -44.02
C ARG A 219 8.65 12.59 -43.49
N SER A 220 8.42 12.57 -42.19
CA SER A 220 7.49 11.63 -41.54
C SER A 220 6.06 11.86 -42.01
N THR A 221 5.63 13.11 -42.12
CA THR A 221 4.29 13.46 -42.58
C THR A 221 4.09 13.08 -44.06
N ASN A 222 5.06 13.37 -44.93
CA ASN A 222 4.98 12.96 -46.34
C ASN A 222 4.93 11.43 -46.49
N ASN A 223 5.76 10.71 -45.74
CA ASN A 223 5.74 9.24 -45.72
C ASN A 223 4.37 8.69 -45.31
N PHE A 224 3.72 9.32 -44.33
CA PHE A 224 2.40 8.94 -43.88
C PHE A 224 1.33 9.18 -44.97
N PHE A 225 1.26 10.40 -45.50
CA PHE A 225 0.28 10.77 -46.53
C PHE A 225 0.46 9.99 -47.84
N ASN A 226 1.67 9.54 -48.16
CA ASN A 226 1.93 8.69 -49.32
C ASN A 226 1.51 7.23 -49.13
N LYS A 227 1.55 6.71 -47.89
CA LYS A 227 1.20 5.32 -47.57
C LYS A 227 -0.28 5.16 -47.21
N MET A 228 -0.92 6.22 -46.73
CA MET A 228 -2.27 6.15 -46.20
C MET A 228 -3.28 6.85 -47.11
N ASP A 229 -4.33 6.12 -47.47
CA ASP A 229 -5.46 6.64 -48.23
C ASP A 229 -6.48 7.29 -47.28
N LEU A 230 -6.42 8.61 -47.18
CA LEU A 230 -7.28 9.43 -46.32
C LEU A 230 -8.59 9.86 -47.02
N THR A 231 -8.82 9.48 -48.28
CA THR A 231 -10.03 9.88 -49.02
C THR A 231 -11.31 9.38 -48.34
N ALA A 232 -11.29 8.14 -47.85
CA ALA A 232 -12.39 7.54 -47.10
C ALA A 232 -12.71 8.30 -45.79
N ALA A 233 -11.70 8.87 -45.12
CA ALA A 233 -11.92 9.68 -43.91
C ALA A 233 -12.66 10.98 -44.27
N VAL A 234 -12.25 11.65 -45.35
CA VAL A 234 -12.88 12.89 -45.82
C VAL A 234 -14.31 12.64 -46.31
N GLU A 235 -14.55 11.57 -47.07
CA GLU A 235 -15.89 11.15 -47.52
C GLU A 235 -16.85 10.88 -46.35
N SER A 236 -16.30 10.55 -45.19
CA SER A 236 -17.06 10.25 -43.98
C SER A 236 -17.20 11.43 -43.02
N GLY A 237 -16.82 12.63 -43.49
CA GLY A 237 -17.03 13.89 -42.80
C GLY A 237 -15.92 14.29 -41.83
N PHE A 238 -14.71 13.73 -41.93
CA PHE A 238 -13.56 14.22 -41.17
C PHE A 238 -12.92 15.43 -41.85
N VAL A 239 -12.58 16.45 -41.06
CA VAL A 239 -11.78 17.60 -41.47
C VAL A 239 -10.32 17.33 -41.11
N ILE A 240 -9.44 17.44 -42.09
CA ILE A 240 -8.00 17.17 -41.92
C ILE A 240 -7.23 18.48 -42.01
N VAL A 241 -6.42 18.76 -41.00
CA VAL A 241 -5.50 19.91 -40.93
C VAL A 241 -4.08 19.38 -40.80
N MET A 242 -3.16 19.87 -41.63
CA MET A 242 -1.72 19.62 -41.55
C MET A 242 -1.01 20.88 -41.10
N VAL A 243 -0.30 20.80 -39.97
CA VAL A 243 0.56 21.89 -39.48
C VAL A 243 1.85 21.91 -40.31
N CYS A 244 2.30 23.11 -40.67
CA CYS A 244 3.47 23.31 -41.52
C CYS A 244 4.21 24.58 -41.08
N GLU A 245 5.53 24.48 -40.87
CA GLU A 245 6.40 25.60 -40.47
C GLU A 245 6.95 26.39 -41.66
N ASN A 246 6.82 25.84 -42.87
CA ASN A 246 7.30 26.44 -44.11
C ASN A 246 6.13 26.99 -44.93
N PHE A 247 6.41 27.47 -46.15
CA PHE A 247 5.36 27.81 -47.09
C PHE A 247 4.54 26.56 -47.47
N PRO A 248 3.23 26.71 -47.76
CA PRO A 248 2.36 25.56 -48.07
C PRO A 248 2.90 24.68 -49.21
N ALA A 249 3.49 25.29 -50.23
CA ALA A 249 4.06 24.57 -51.38
C ALA A 249 5.30 23.73 -51.01
N ASP A 250 6.09 24.18 -50.05
CA ASP A 250 7.33 23.52 -49.65
C ASP A 250 7.01 22.26 -48.84
N CYS A 251 6.10 22.37 -47.86
CA CYS A 251 5.64 21.25 -47.04
C CYS A 251 4.94 20.16 -47.85
N THR A 252 4.21 20.54 -48.91
CA THR A 252 3.36 19.61 -49.67
C THR A 252 3.93 19.17 -51.00
N SER A 253 5.17 19.57 -51.33
CA SER A 253 5.82 19.30 -52.62
C SER A 253 5.73 17.84 -53.09
N GLU A 254 5.87 16.87 -52.18
CA GLU A 254 5.81 15.42 -52.49
C GLU A 254 4.40 14.82 -52.42
N ILE A 255 3.47 15.49 -51.72
CA ILE A 255 2.12 14.97 -51.40
C ILE A 255 0.99 15.87 -51.94
N LYS A 256 1.32 16.81 -52.84
CA LYS A 256 0.39 17.83 -53.34
C LYS A 256 -0.88 17.22 -53.95
N SER A 257 -0.75 16.09 -54.65
CA SER A 257 -1.90 15.35 -55.21
C SER A 257 -2.81 14.81 -54.11
N THR A 258 -2.24 14.24 -53.05
CA THR A 258 -2.99 13.72 -51.90
C THR A 258 -3.71 14.85 -51.19
N ILE A 259 -3.01 15.93 -50.84
CA ILE A 259 -3.58 17.14 -50.19
C ILE A 259 -4.75 17.71 -50.99
N LYS A 260 -4.63 17.75 -52.33
CA LYS A 260 -5.73 18.17 -53.22
C LYS A 260 -6.92 17.22 -53.13
N SER A 261 -6.68 15.90 -53.28
CA SER A 261 -7.75 14.88 -53.29
C SER A 261 -8.50 14.78 -51.95
N THR A 262 -7.81 15.00 -50.84
CA THR A 262 -8.36 14.93 -49.48
C THR A 262 -8.89 16.29 -49.00
N LYS A 263 -8.76 17.34 -49.80
CA LYS A 263 -9.14 18.71 -49.44
C LYS A 263 -8.52 19.16 -48.11
N THR A 264 -7.33 18.66 -47.78
CA THR A 264 -6.65 18.91 -46.50
C THR A 264 -6.28 20.39 -46.37
N PHE A 265 -6.56 20.97 -45.21
CA PHE A 265 -6.10 22.31 -44.86
C PHE A 265 -4.64 22.28 -44.45
N VAL A 266 -3.83 23.19 -44.97
CA VAL A 266 -2.45 23.41 -44.53
C VAL A 266 -2.44 24.66 -43.65
N LEU A 267 -2.12 24.49 -42.37
CA LEU A 267 -2.00 25.58 -41.40
C LEU A 267 -0.54 26.03 -41.33
N THR A 268 -0.27 27.27 -41.70
CA THR A 268 1.07 27.90 -41.62
C THR A 268 0.94 29.42 -41.43
N PHE A 269 2.05 30.12 -41.27
CA PHE A 269 2.10 31.57 -41.20
C PHE A 269 1.53 32.22 -42.46
N HIS A 270 0.95 33.40 -42.30
CA HIS A 270 0.41 34.20 -43.38
C HIS A 270 1.01 35.61 -43.34
N ASP A 271 1.81 35.92 -44.35
CA ASP A 271 2.38 37.25 -44.58
C ASP A 271 2.34 37.51 -46.10
N VAL A 272 1.51 38.48 -46.51
CA VAL A 272 1.25 38.82 -47.93
C VAL A 272 2.54 39.23 -48.65
N ASP A 273 3.45 39.90 -47.94
CA ASP A 273 4.68 40.46 -48.50
C ASP A 273 5.87 39.50 -48.37
N SER A 274 5.71 38.38 -47.65
CA SER A 274 6.77 37.37 -47.47
C SER A 274 7.28 36.78 -48.79
N LYS A 275 6.37 36.55 -49.76
CA LYS A 275 6.75 36.04 -51.09
C LYS A 275 7.64 37.04 -51.84
N ILE A 276 7.32 38.34 -51.75
CA ILE A 276 8.10 39.42 -52.36
C ILE A 276 9.49 39.50 -51.71
N ALA A 277 9.54 39.42 -50.38
CA ALA A 277 10.79 39.43 -49.62
C ALA A 277 11.70 38.23 -49.98
N VAL A 278 11.12 37.03 -50.07
CA VAL A 278 11.84 35.82 -50.52
C VAL A 278 12.34 35.98 -51.97
N ASP A 279 11.54 36.55 -52.86
CA ASP A 279 11.96 36.79 -54.25
C ASP A 279 13.09 37.82 -54.34
N GLU A 280 13.10 38.84 -53.48
CA GLU A 280 14.20 39.81 -53.36
C GLU A 280 15.49 39.15 -52.86
N LEU A 281 15.40 38.34 -51.79
CA LEU A 281 16.53 37.54 -51.31
C LEU A 281 17.04 36.59 -52.39
N ARG A 282 16.15 35.88 -53.08
CA ARG A 282 16.53 34.96 -54.16
C ARG A 282 17.27 35.69 -55.29
N LYS A 283 16.82 36.88 -55.69
CA LYS A 283 17.52 37.70 -56.69
C LYS A 283 18.92 38.11 -56.23
N GLN A 284 19.07 38.46 -54.95
CA GLN A 284 20.35 38.87 -54.39
C GLN A 284 21.38 37.73 -54.34
N PHE A 285 20.93 36.49 -54.16
CA PHE A 285 21.79 35.31 -54.00
C PHE A 285 21.81 34.38 -55.24
N GLN A 286 21.12 34.75 -56.33
CA GLN A 286 21.06 34.00 -57.60
C GLN A 286 22.43 33.77 -58.25
N ASP A 287 23.38 34.70 -58.08
CA ASP A 287 24.72 34.60 -58.69
C ASP A 287 25.68 33.66 -57.94
N LEU A 288 25.43 33.38 -56.66
CA LEU A 288 26.27 32.50 -55.83
C LEU A 288 26.16 31.02 -56.22
N ASP A 289 25.03 30.62 -56.82
CA ASP A 289 24.80 29.26 -57.34
C ASP A 289 25.71 28.93 -58.54
N SER A 290 26.27 29.93 -59.24
CA SER A 290 27.05 29.70 -60.47
C SER A 290 28.56 29.53 -60.27
N VAL A 291 29.12 29.95 -59.12
CA VAL A 291 30.58 30.15 -58.98
C VAL A 291 31.31 29.03 -58.20
N ARG A 292 30.62 28.13 -57.47
CA ARG A 292 31.31 27.16 -56.58
C ARG A 292 30.90 25.68 -56.67
N LEU A 293 30.09 25.27 -57.65
CA LEU A 293 29.54 23.91 -57.69
C LEU A 293 30.44 22.82 -58.30
N HIS A 294 31.72 23.08 -58.60
CA HIS A 294 32.57 22.04 -59.22
C HIS A 294 33.47 21.24 -58.26
N GLU A 295 33.67 21.66 -56.99
CA GLU A 295 34.63 21.01 -56.08
C GLU A 295 34.03 20.29 -54.86
N LEU A 296 32.70 20.33 -54.65
CA LEU A 296 32.08 19.80 -53.42
C LEU A 296 31.09 18.64 -53.64
N SER A 297 31.07 18.01 -54.82
CA SER A 297 30.07 16.99 -55.18
C SER A 297 30.25 15.59 -54.57
N THR A 298 31.13 15.39 -53.59
CA THR A 298 31.36 14.06 -52.98
C THR A 298 31.04 13.92 -51.50
N ILE A 299 30.64 14.98 -50.78
CA ILE A 299 30.24 14.86 -49.37
C ILE A 299 29.06 15.82 -49.09
N TYR A 300 27.92 15.25 -48.74
CA TYR A 300 26.62 15.88 -48.41
C TYR A 300 25.75 16.36 -49.58
N SER A 301 24.54 15.77 -49.62
CA SER A 301 23.41 16.13 -50.46
C SER A 301 22.81 17.48 -50.03
N TYR A 302 23.46 18.59 -50.36
CA TYR A 302 22.90 19.94 -50.21
C TYR A 302 22.40 20.43 -51.57
N GLY A 303 21.12 20.20 -51.84
CA GLY A 303 20.43 20.64 -53.04
C GLY A 303 19.70 21.96 -52.83
N ARG A 304 20.30 23.05 -53.31
CA ARG A 304 19.70 24.33 -53.77
C ARG A 304 18.87 25.15 -52.75
N PHE A 305 19.04 26.47 -52.84
CA PHE A 305 18.24 27.59 -52.26
C PHE A 305 16.69 27.48 -52.43
N GLN A 306 16.20 26.43 -53.07
CA GLN A 306 14.81 26.14 -53.40
C GLN A 306 14.10 25.36 -52.29
N GLU A 307 14.81 24.64 -51.41
CA GLU A 307 14.22 23.77 -50.38
C GLU A 307 13.93 24.45 -49.03
N SER A 308 14.38 25.69 -48.78
CA SER A 308 14.24 26.33 -47.46
C SER A 308 14.04 27.86 -47.51
N SER A 309 13.12 28.34 -48.35
CA SER A 309 12.82 29.78 -48.48
C SER A 309 12.40 30.44 -47.15
N ALA A 310 11.74 29.68 -46.27
CA ALA A 310 11.34 30.16 -44.95
C ALA A 310 12.55 30.30 -43.99
N ASP A 311 13.50 29.36 -44.00
CA ASP A 311 14.70 29.42 -43.17
C ASP A 311 15.59 30.62 -43.51
N ALA A 312 15.72 30.93 -44.81
CA ALA A 312 16.44 32.12 -45.26
C ALA A 312 15.76 33.41 -44.76
N LEU A 313 14.43 33.46 -44.82
CA LEU A 313 13.65 34.61 -44.35
C LEU A 313 13.69 34.75 -42.82
N ALA A 314 13.63 33.64 -42.09
CA ALA A 314 13.77 33.62 -40.64
C ALA A 314 15.17 34.06 -40.20
N MET A 315 16.23 33.57 -40.88
CA MET A 315 17.62 34.00 -40.63
C MET A 315 17.80 35.49 -40.90
N TYR A 316 17.23 35.99 -41.99
CA TYR A 316 17.23 37.42 -42.30
C TYR A 316 16.53 38.23 -41.20
N ASP A 317 15.32 37.84 -40.82
CA ASP A 317 14.54 38.49 -39.76
C ASP A 317 15.32 38.52 -38.43
N SER A 318 15.97 37.42 -38.03
CA SER A 318 16.80 37.34 -36.82
C SER A 318 17.97 38.32 -36.82
N CYS A 319 18.76 38.33 -37.89
CA CYS A 319 19.95 39.19 -37.98
C CYS A 319 19.58 40.67 -38.14
N TYR A 320 18.49 40.96 -38.84
CA TYR A 320 17.95 42.31 -38.95
C TYR A 320 17.38 42.79 -37.61
N ALA A 321 16.63 41.94 -36.90
CA ALA A 321 16.12 42.24 -35.57
C ALA A 321 17.24 42.48 -34.55
N PHE A 322 18.34 41.72 -34.62
CA PHE A 322 19.52 41.99 -33.81
C PHE A 322 20.09 43.39 -34.06
N SER A 323 20.22 43.74 -35.35
CA SER A 323 20.72 45.05 -35.78
C SER A 323 19.81 46.19 -35.34
N TYR A 324 18.49 46.01 -35.46
CA TYR A 324 17.48 46.95 -34.99
C TYR A 324 17.51 47.12 -33.46
N GLY A 325 17.53 46.03 -32.68
CA GLY A 325 17.62 46.11 -31.22
C GLY A 325 18.92 46.76 -30.75
N SER A 326 20.02 46.52 -31.46
CA SER A 326 21.32 47.15 -31.19
C SER A 326 21.30 48.66 -31.44
N SER A 327 20.43 49.14 -32.34
CA SER A 327 20.21 50.58 -32.55
C SER A 327 19.46 51.25 -31.40
N LEU A 328 18.64 50.49 -30.67
CA LEU A 328 17.84 50.99 -29.54
C LEU A 328 18.65 50.96 -28.24
N THR A 329 19.44 49.91 -28.02
CA THR A 329 20.23 49.69 -26.81
C THR A 329 21.49 48.88 -27.08
N ALA A 330 22.52 49.04 -26.24
CA ALA A 330 23.73 48.23 -26.33
C ALA A 330 23.42 46.73 -26.20
N ALA A 331 23.94 45.92 -27.14
CA ALA A 331 23.78 44.48 -27.16
C ALA A 331 24.43 43.76 -25.94
N SER A 332 25.28 44.45 -25.19
CA SER A 332 25.92 43.94 -23.96
C SER A 332 24.96 43.73 -22.78
N ASN A 333 23.67 44.07 -22.91
CA ASN A 333 22.66 43.80 -21.90
C ASN A 333 21.41 43.17 -22.55
N GLY A 334 21.41 41.83 -22.62
CA GLY A 334 20.36 41.04 -23.27
C GLY A 334 18.96 41.28 -22.70
N LEU A 335 18.83 41.49 -21.39
CA LEU A 335 17.53 41.74 -20.77
C LEU A 335 16.96 43.10 -21.17
N LEU A 336 17.81 44.14 -21.17
CA LEU A 336 17.40 45.47 -21.62
C LEU A 336 17.11 45.47 -23.12
N PHE A 337 17.91 44.73 -23.90
CA PHE A 337 17.74 44.55 -25.32
C PHE A 337 16.36 43.97 -25.66
N ALA A 338 16.03 42.81 -25.08
CA ALA A 338 14.74 42.14 -25.32
C ALA A 338 13.56 43.01 -24.87
N ASN A 339 13.65 43.67 -23.72
CA ASN A 339 12.58 44.54 -23.23
C ASN A 339 12.32 45.77 -24.11
N ASN A 340 13.34 46.34 -24.76
CA ASN A 340 13.16 47.50 -25.63
C ASN A 340 12.56 47.16 -26.99
N LEU A 341 12.56 45.89 -27.38
CA LEU A 341 11.89 45.41 -28.59
C LEU A 341 10.39 45.25 -28.41
N LYS A 342 9.90 45.04 -27.18
CA LYS A 342 8.46 44.86 -26.88
C LYS A 342 7.62 46.00 -27.47
N SER A 343 6.59 45.62 -28.22
CA SER A 343 5.64 46.54 -28.88
C SER A 343 6.28 47.53 -29.87
N LYS A 344 7.52 47.29 -30.31
CA LYS A 344 8.16 48.08 -31.37
C LYS A 344 7.80 47.51 -32.74
N ASN A 345 7.84 48.38 -33.74
CA ASN A 345 7.74 47.98 -35.13
C ASN A 345 8.95 48.48 -35.92
N TYR A 346 9.32 47.72 -36.93
CA TYR A 346 10.37 48.06 -37.86
C TYR A 346 9.98 47.62 -39.27
N LYS A 347 10.62 48.23 -40.28
CA LYS A 347 10.39 47.90 -41.68
C LYS A 347 11.65 47.30 -42.28
N THR A 348 11.48 46.25 -43.07
CA THR A 348 12.58 45.57 -43.76
C THR A 348 12.01 44.72 -44.91
N LEU A 349 12.71 44.60 -46.04
CA LEU A 349 12.25 43.87 -47.24
C LEU A 349 10.79 44.19 -47.64
N ASN A 350 10.42 45.48 -47.62
CA ASN A 350 9.06 45.97 -47.87
C ASN A 350 7.97 45.44 -46.93
N ARG A 351 8.33 44.71 -45.88
CA ARG A 351 7.44 44.25 -44.81
C ARG A 351 7.50 45.18 -43.62
N GLN A 352 6.38 45.25 -42.89
CA GLN A 352 6.33 45.88 -41.57
C GLN A 352 6.18 44.80 -40.50
N LEU A 353 7.22 44.60 -39.70
CA LEU A 353 7.25 43.64 -38.60
C LEU A 353 7.02 44.35 -37.28
N THR A 354 6.23 43.74 -36.40
CA THR A 354 5.87 44.30 -35.10
C THR A 354 6.10 43.24 -34.04
N PHE A 355 6.76 43.60 -32.94
CA PHE A 355 6.84 42.76 -31.75
C PHE A 355 5.55 42.90 -30.94
N ASP A 356 5.10 41.82 -30.31
CA ASP A 356 3.92 41.83 -29.45
C ASP A 356 4.24 42.44 -28.06
N GLY A 357 3.43 42.17 -27.03
CA GLY A 357 3.73 42.58 -25.65
C GLY A 357 4.97 41.91 -25.04
N SER A 358 5.56 40.95 -25.76
CA SER A 358 6.74 40.19 -25.42
C SER A 358 7.86 40.42 -26.46
N PRO A 359 9.09 39.91 -26.26
CA PRO A 359 10.16 40.05 -27.24
C PRO A 359 9.98 39.09 -28.43
N ALA A 360 8.74 38.85 -28.89
CA ALA A 360 8.41 37.97 -29.99
C ALA A 360 7.74 38.75 -31.14
N VAL A 361 8.13 38.45 -32.39
CA VAL A 361 7.50 39.04 -33.57
C VAL A 361 6.08 38.50 -33.71
N LEU A 362 5.10 39.41 -33.83
CA LEU A 362 3.71 39.09 -34.05
C LEU A 362 3.52 38.45 -35.43
N ARG A 363 3.00 37.21 -35.47
CA ARG A 363 2.76 36.45 -36.71
C ARG A 363 1.27 36.14 -36.88
N SER A 364 0.74 36.41 -38.07
CA SER A 364 -0.58 35.96 -38.51
C SER A 364 -0.48 34.56 -39.13
N TYR A 365 -1.58 33.82 -39.12
CA TYR A 365 -1.67 32.46 -39.66
C TYR A 365 -2.79 32.36 -40.69
N ALA A 366 -2.79 31.31 -41.50
CA ALA A 366 -3.91 31.01 -42.37
C ALA A 366 -4.07 29.51 -42.59
N PHE A 367 -5.32 29.12 -42.83
CA PHE A 367 -5.66 27.81 -43.38
C PHE A 367 -5.66 27.90 -44.90
N PHE A 368 -4.69 27.25 -45.53
CA PHE A 368 -4.58 27.18 -46.98
C PHE A 368 -5.24 25.92 -47.51
N GLN A 369 -5.88 26.03 -48.66
CA GLN A 369 -6.46 24.91 -49.39
C GLN A 369 -6.08 25.00 -50.86
N ILE A 370 -5.86 23.86 -51.50
CA ILE A 370 -5.60 23.80 -52.94
C ILE A 370 -6.93 24.01 -53.67
N ASP A 371 -7.00 25.04 -54.51
CA ASP A 371 -8.15 25.25 -55.38
C ASP A 371 -8.18 24.20 -56.49
N ASP A 372 -9.35 23.58 -56.67
CA ASP A 372 -9.56 22.51 -57.65
C ASP A 372 -9.30 22.97 -59.10
N SER A 373 -9.60 24.23 -59.39
CA SER A 373 -9.53 24.81 -60.73
C SER A 373 -8.11 25.27 -61.11
N THR A 374 -7.40 25.93 -60.19
CA THR A 374 -6.05 26.47 -60.43
C THR A 374 -4.94 25.51 -60.02
N GLY A 375 -5.20 24.61 -59.05
CA GLY A 375 -4.16 23.77 -58.44
C GLY A 375 -3.16 24.56 -57.59
N GLU A 376 -3.47 25.82 -57.26
CA GLU A 376 -2.69 26.69 -56.40
C GLU A 376 -3.30 26.77 -55.00
N PHE A 377 -2.47 27.16 -54.02
CA PHE A 377 -2.95 27.39 -52.66
C PHE A 377 -3.71 28.71 -52.58
N THR A 378 -4.90 28.65 -52.00
CA THR A 378 -5.76 29.79 -51.69
C THR A 378 -6.02 29.84 -50.19
N VAL A 379 -6.19 31.05 -49.65
CA VAL A 379 -6.50 31.25 -48.24
C VAL A 379 -7.99 30.99 -48.01
N TRP A 380 -8.30 29.92 -47.30
CA TRP A 380 -9.67 29.61 -46.88
C TRP A 380 -10.10 30.51 -45.72
N GLY A 381 -9.26 30.59 -44.69
CA GLY A 381 -9.48 31.40 -43.50
C GLY A 381 -8.17 32.02 -43.03
N GLU A 382 -8.20 33.32 -42.80
CA GLU A 382 -7.08 34.12 -42.31
C GLU A 382 -7.23 34.33 -40.81
N LEU A 383 -6.16 34.12 -40.05
CA LEU A 383 -6.07 34.43 -38.63
C LEU A 383 -5.18 35.65 -38.45
N LYS A 384 -5.82 36.80 -38.32
CA LYS A 384 -5.11 38.05 -38.13
C LYS A 384 -4.67 38.19 -36.68
N ALA A 385 -3.37 38.38 -36.49
CA ALA A 385 -2.81 38.57 -35.17
C ALA A 385 -2.91 40.03 -34.71
N THR A 386 -3.40 40.23 -33.48
CA THR A 386 -3.48 41.55 -32.83
C THR A 386 -2.75 41.49 -31.49
N ALA A 387 -1.77 42.38 -31.30
CA ALA A 387 -1.04 42.47 -30.04
C ALA A 387 -1.95 42.97 -28.89
N THR A 388 -1.81 42.39 -27.71
CA THR A 388 -2.54 42.78 -26.49
C THR A 388 -1.59 43.40 -25.48
N LEU A 389 -2.04 44.47 -24.81
CA LEU A 389 -1.25 45.16 -23.77
C LEU A 389 -1.22 44.40 -22.43
N SER A 390 -2.16 43.47 -22.21
CA SER A 390 -2.22 42.64 -21.02
C SER A 390 -2.02 41.18 -21.43
N CYS A 391 -0.82 40.66 -21.18
CA CYS A 391 -0.53 39.26 -21.42
C CYS A 391 -1.29 38.40 -20.40
N ALA A 392 -1.89 37.29 -20.86
CA ALA A 392 -2.63 36.39 -19.99
C ALA A 392 -1.69 35.70 -18.98
N PRO A 393 -2.09 35.50 -17.71
CA PRO A 393 -1.28 34.86 -16.67
C PRO A 393 -1.29 33.32 -16.79
N SER A 394 -1.01 32.79 -17.98
CA SER A 394 -0.83 31.36 -18.22
C SER A 394 0.66 30.98 -18.25
N GLU A 395 0.98 29.69 -18.08
CA GLU A 395 2.35 29.15 -18.21
C GLU A 395 3.03 29.55 -19.55
N PHE A 396 2.22 29.86 -20.57
CA PHE A 396 2.64 30.47 -21.83
C PHE A 396 2.17 31.92 -21.88
N THR A 397 3.09 32.88 -21.97
CA THR A 397 2.78 34.32 -21.99
C THR A 397 2.23 34.72 -23.37
N ALA A 398 0.94 34.49 -23.63
CA ALA A 398 0.29 34.97 -24.86
C ALA A 398 0.04 36.48 -24.76
N CYS A 399 0.81 37.27 -25.50
CA CYS A 399 0.63 38.73 -25.61
C CYS A 399 -0.03 39.14 -26.94
N PHE A 400 -0.79 38.22 -27.54
CA PHE A 400 -1.54 38.44 -28.77
C PHE A 400 -2.81 37.60 -28.82
N GLN A 401 -3.74 37.99 -29.68
CA GLN A 401 -4.95 37.25 -30.02
C GLN A 401 -5.01 37.01 -31.53
N LEU A 402 -5.63 35.90 -31.92
CA LEU A 402 -5.92 35.57 -33.31
C LEU A 402 -7.43 35.69 -33.54
N GLU A 403 -7.81 36.37 -34.62
CA GLU A 403 -9.20 36.47 -35.06
C GLU A 403 -9.34 35.80 -36.43
N LEU A 404 -10.19 34.77 -36.52
CA LEU A 404 -10.43 34.02 -37.75
C LEU A 404 -11.44 34.74 -38.64
N SER A 405 -11.00 35.16 -39.83
CA SER A 405 -11.82 35.67 -40.92
C SER A 405 -11.86 34.66 -42.07
N VAL A 406 -13.03 34.14 -42.40
CA VAL A 406 -13.21 33.12 -43.45
C VAL A 406 -13.63 33.80 -44.76
N ASN A 407 -12.86 33.55 -45.83
CA ASN A 407 -13.07 34.19 -47.14
C ASN A 407 -14.15 33.48 -47.99
N ASN A 408 -14.44 32.21 -47.69
CA ASN A 408 -15.40 31.41 -48.46
C ASN A 408 -16.26 30.56 -47.51
N SER A 409 -17.57 30.81 -47.48
CA SER A 409 -18.53 30.12 -46.60
C SER A 409 -18.83 28.66 -47.01
N ALA A 410 -18.19 28.16 -48.07
CA ALA A 410 -18.40 26.84 -48.64
C ALA A 410 -17.66 25.71 -47.90
N LEU A 411 -17.56 25.77 -46.57
CA LEU A 411 -17.43 24.54 -45.77
C LEU A 411 -18.83 23.96 -45.53
N THR A 412 -19.56 23.70 -46.61
CA THR A 412 -20.85 23.02 -46.56
C THR A 412 -20.61 21.52 -46.45
N THR A 413 -20.52 21.07 -45.21
CA THR A 413 -21.36 20.00 -44.66
C THR A 413 -21.13 19.98 -43.17
N SER A 414 -22.02 20.62 -42.41
CA SER A 414 -22.35 20.06 -41.10
C SER A 414 -22.81 18.63 -41.36
N PRO A 415 -22.17 17.58 -40.83
CA PRO A 415 -22.62 16.22 -41.10
C PRO A 415 -23.96 16.04 -40.38
N ALA A 416 -25.04 16.08 -41.16
CA ALA A 416 -26.29 15.43 -40.76
C ALA A 416 -25.96 13.97 -40.43
N ASP A 417 -26.47 13.50 -39.29
CA ASP A 417 -26.43 12.13 -38.78
C ASP A 417 -26.07 11.05 -39.82
N LEU A 418 -24.78 10.85 -40.07
CA LEU A 418 -24.31 9.64 -40.72
C LEU A 418 -24.14 8.59 -39.63
N SER A 419 -25.14 7.73 -39.50
CA SER A 419 -25.11 6.51 -38.69
C SER A 419 -23.85 5.70 -39.01
N GLU A 420 -23.28 5.04 -38.00
CA GLU A 420 -22.07 4.17 -37.96
C GLU A 420 -21.88 3.19 -39.15
N CYS A 421 -22.87 3.04 -40.02
CA CYS A 421 -22.94 2.06 -41.09
C CYS A 421 -22.06 2.40 -42.32
N ALA A 422 -21.62 3.65 -42.50
CA ALA A 422 -20.83 4.04 -43.68
C ALA A 422 -19.31 3.75 -43.55
N PHE A 423 -18.77 3.70 -42.32
CA PHE A 423 -17.31 3.77 -42.12
C PHE A 423 -16.60 2.41 -42.08
N THR A 424 -17.29 1.33 -41.73
CA THR A 424 -16.66 0.02 -41.45
C THR A 424 -16.75 -0.98 -42.60
N GLY A 425 -17.39 -0.64 -43.71
CA GLY A 425 -17.42 -1.47 -44.92
C GLY A 425 -18.04 -2.88 -44.76
N SER A 426 -18.56 -3.23 -43.58
CA SER A 426 -19.09 -4.55 -43.30
C SER A 426 -20.61 -4.55 -43.15
N GLY A 427 -21.30 -4.86 -44.25
CA GLY A 427 -22.53 -5.65 -44.18
C GLY A 427 -23.86 -4.96 -44.39
N CYS A 428 -24.07 -4.29 -45.54
CA CYS A 428 -25.42 -4.09 -46.08
C CYS A 428 -25.89 -5.35 -46.81
N ARG A 429 -26.39 -6.35 -46.07
CA ARG A 429 -27.29 -7.39 -46.60
C ARG A 429 -28.56 -7.47 -45.75
N SER A 430 -29.70 -7.41 -46.44
CA SER A 430 -31.08 -7.40 -45.93
C SER A 430 -31.31 -8.26 -44.66
N TYR A 431 -31.73 -7.60 -43.57
CA TYR A 431 -31.83 -8.14 -42.20
C TYR A 431 -33.19 -8.78 -41.86
N LEU A 432 -34.01 -9.20 -42.83
CA LEU A 432 -35.31 -9.81 -42.49
C LEU A 432 -35.16 -11.15 -41.72
N TRP A 433 -34.08 -11.90 -41.98
CA TRP A 433 -33.84 -13.21 -41.34
C TRP A 433 -33.16 -13.09 -39.96
N LEU A 434 -32.50 -11.97 -39.68
CA LEU A 434 -31.77 -11.75 -38.42
C LEU A 434 -32.69 -11.36 -37.26
N PHE A 435 -33.89 -10.84 -37.51
CA PHE A 435 -34.87 -10.63 -36.44
C PHE A 435 -35.44 -11.95 -35.90
N ILE A 436 -35.58 -12.97 -36.76
CA ILE A 436 -36.07 -14.30 -36.35
C ILE A 436 -34.98 -15.04 -35.57
N VAL A 437 -33.75 -15.05 -36.08
CA VAL A 437 -32.62 -15.72 -35.41
C VAL A 437 -32.20 -14.95 -34.16
N GLY A 438 -32.17 -13.61 -34.22
CA GLY A 438 -31.86 -12.73 -33.09
C GLY A 438 -32.91 -12.84 -31.97
N GLY A 439 -34.19 -12.98 -32.30
CA GLY A 439 -35.25 -13.23 -31.31
C GLY A 439 -35.06 -14.56 -30.58
N VAL A 440 -34.69 -15.63 -31.30
CA VAL A 440 -34.44 -16.94 -30.69
C VAL A 440 -33.16 -16.95 -29.86
N VAL A 441 -32.08 -16.32 -30.34
CA VAL A 441 -30.81 -16.21 -29.60
C VAL A 441 -30.96 -15.32 -28.37
N ALA A 442 -31.69 -14.21 -28.46
CA ALA A 442 -31.98 -13.35 -27.31
C ALA A 442 -32.87 -14.06 -26.27
N ALA A 443 -33.86 -14.84 -26.71
CA ALA A 443 -34.68 -15.65 -25.80
C ALA A 443 -33.85 -16.74 -25.10
N VAL A 444 -32.98 -17.46 -25.84
CA VAL A 444 -32.08 -18.47 -25.26
C VAL A 444 -31.04 -17.81 -24.34
N ALA A 445 -30.50 -16.66 -24.71
CA ALA A 445 -29.58 -15.90 -23.88
C ALA A 445 -30.26 -15.34 -22.62
N LEU A 446 -31.51 -14.90 -22.69
CA LEU A 446 -32.29 -14.47 -21.53
C LEU A 446 -32.64 -15.65 -20.62
N VAL A 447 -32.99 -16.82 -21.17
CA VAL A 447 -33.22 -18.02 -20.37
C VAL A 447 -31.90 -18.52 -19.75
N ALA A 448 -30.79 -18.48 -20.49
CA ALA A 448 -29.48 -18.83 -19.98
C ALA A 448 -28.97 -17.82 -18.94
N ALA A 449 -29.24 -16.52 -19.12
CA ALA A 449 -28.92 -15.47 -18.17
C ALA A 449 -29.82 -15.54 -16.94
N ALA A 450 -31.11 -15.84 -17.09
CA ALA A 450 -32.02 -16.09 -15.97
C ALA A 450 -31.63 -17.36 -15.21
N PHE A 451 -31.25 -18.44 -15.91
CA PHE A 451 -30.72 -19.66 -15.30
C PHE A 451 -29.35 -19.43 -14.65
N TYR A 452 -28.49 -18.62 -15.25
CA TYR A 452 -27.21 -18.22 -14.69
C TYR A 452 -27.40 -17.33 -13.46
N CYS A 453 -28.30 -16.35 -13.50
CA CYS A 453 -28.66 -15.51 -12.37
C CYS A 453 -29.36 -16.33 -11.28
N TYR A 454 -30.21 -17.28 -11.62
CA TYR A 454 -30.83 -18.23 -10.69
C TYR A 454 -29.77 -19.12 -10.04
N ARG A 455 -28.85 -19.70 -10.82
CA ARG A 455 -27.71 -20.48 -10.31
C ARG A 455 -26.72 -19.64 -9.54
N ARG A 456 -26.48 -18.39 -9.93
CA ARG A 456 -25.58 -17.45 -9.25
C ARG A 456 -26.21 -16.99 -7.95
N ARG A 457 -27.52 -16.77 -7.92
CA ARG A 457 -28.29 -16.49 -6.70
C ARG A 457 -28.28 -17.70 -5.78
N GLN A 458 -28.50 -18.92 -6.29
CA GLN A 458 -28.31 -20.15 -5.51
C GLN A 458 -26.87 -20.33 -5.01
N ARG A 459 -25.84 -20.03 -5.82
CA ARG A 459 -24.43 -20.07 -5.38
C ARG A 459 -24.14 -19.00 -4.32
N LEU A 460 -24.66 -17.78 -4.48
CA LEU A 460 -24.52 -16.70 -3.50
C LEU A 460 -25.26 -17.01 -2.19
N GLU A 461 -26.40 -17.70 -2.24
CA GLU A 461 -27.09 -18.25 -1.06
C GLU A 461 -26.20 -19.28 -0.34
N ILE A 462 -25.48 -20.14 -1.08
CA ILE A 462 -24.48 -21.05 -0.49
C ILE A 462 -23.31 -20.27 0.14
N TYR A 463 -22.84 -19.17 -0.47
CA TYR A 463 -21.81 -18.30 0.11
C TYR A 463 -22.31 -17.42 1.28
N ARG A 464 -23.62 -17.27 1.48
CA ARG A 464 -24.20 -16.61 2.67
C ARG A 464 -24.40 -17.57 3.85
N LEU A 465 -24.24 -18.88 3.63
CA LEU A 465 -24.51 -19.92 4.61
C LEU A 465 -23.26 -20.77 4.94
N HIS A 466 -22.07 -20.15 5.09
CA HIS A 466 -20.85 -20.85 5.54
C HIS A 466 -20.95 -21.45 6.95
N TRP A 467 -22.00 -21.11 7.68
CA TRP A 467 -22.35 -21.71 8.97
C TRP A 467 -23.32 -22.89 8.83
N LYS A 468 -23.97 -23.13 7.68
CA LYS A 468 -24.82 -24.32 7.49
C LYS A 468 -23.95 -25.53 7.16
N LEU A 469 -24.12 -26.60 7.92
CA LEU A 469 -23.38 -27.85 7.75
C LEU A 469 -24.30 -28.94 7.16
N PRO A 470 -24.10 -29.34 5.89
CA PRO A 470 -24.88 -30.43 5.30
C PRO A 470 -24.50 -31.78 5.92
N SER A 471 -25.43 -32.74 5.91
CA SER A 471 -25.24 -34.08 6.49
C SER A 471 -23.95 -34.78 6.01
N LYS A 472 -23.53 -34.49 4.78
CA LYS A 472 -22.35 -35.10 4.14
C LYS A 472 -21.02 -34.49 4.59
N SER A 473 -21.01 -33.28 5.17
CA SER A 473 -19.76 -32.60 5.54
C SER A 473 -19.19 -33.07 6.87
N PHE A 474 -19.95 -33.86 7.63
CA PHE A 474 -19.55 -34.30 8.95
C PHE A 474 -19.94 -35.75 9.21
N LYS A 475 -19.23 -36.40 10.13
CA LYS A 475 -19.52 -37.76 10.59
C LYS A 475 -19.62 -37.77 12.11
N ILE A 476 -20.69 -38.36 12.63
CA ILE A 476 -20.84 -38.60 14.07
C ILE A 476 -20.12 -39.91 14.39
N ILE A 477 -19.24 -39.85 15.38
CA ILE A 477 -18.52 -41.00 15.91
C ILE A 477 -19.02 -41.25 17.31
N ASP A 478 -19.72 -42.36 17.47
CA ASP A 478 -20.12 -42.88 18.77
C ASP A 478 -19.04 -43.82 19.27
N LYS A 479 -18.57 -43.62 20.50
CA LYS A 479 -17.65 -44.55 21.14
C LYS A 479 -18.44 -45.74 21.68
N PRO A 480 -17.99 -47.00 21.45
CA PRO A 480 -18.64 -48.16 22.04
C PRO A 480 -18.56 -48.08 23.57
N THR A 481 -19.72 -48.23 24.21
CA THR A 481 -19.89 -48.30 25.66
C THR A 481 -19.27 -49.59 26.21
N GLY A 482 -17.93 -49.63 26.35
CA GLY A 482 -17.24 -50.82 26.87
C GLY A 482 -15.73 -50.71 27.10
N GLY A 483 -15.08 -49.60 26.77
CA GLY A 483 -13.64 -49.43 27.05
C GLY A 483 -13.38 -49.16 28.53
N LYS A 484 -12.69 -50.07 29.24
CA LYS A 484 -12.21 -49.87 30.62
C LYS A 484 -11.52 -48.51 30.74
N SER A 485 -12.05 -47.63 31.61
CA SER A 485 -11.40 -46.36 31.91
C SER A 485 -10.09 -46.66 32.65
N ASN A 486 -8.98 -46.17 32.11
CA ASN A 486 -7.69 -46.29 32.79
C ASN A 486 -7.69 -45.27 33.94
N SER A 487 -8.11 -45.70 35.13
CA SER A 487 -8.32 -44.87 36.33
C SER A 487 -7.02 -44.50 37.07
N GLY A 488 -5.86 -44.62 36.43
CA GLY A 488 -4.54 -44.44 37.07
C GLY A 488 -3.79 -43.13 36.73
N GLY A 489 -4.35 -42.23 35.92
CA GLY A 489 -3.66 -40.98 35.53
C GLY A 489 -3.79 -39.87 36.58
N LYS A 490 -2.69 -39.17 36.90
CA LYS A 490 -2.71 -37.92 37.69
C LYS A 490 -3.73 -36.94 37.07
N PHE A 491 -4.52 -36.26 37.91
CA PHE A 491 -5.59 -35.31 37.53
C PHE A 491 -5.20 -34.35 36.40
N LEU A 492 -3.96 -33.86 36.41
CA LEU A 492 -3.38 -32.95 35.42
C LEU A 492 -3.34 -33.50 33.98
N ASN A 493 -3.46 -34.82 33.76
CA ASN A 493 -3.35 -35.46 32.44
C ASN A 493 -4.64 -36.18 32.00
N LYS A 494 -5.73 -36.09 32.77
CA LYS A 494 -6.99 -36.77 32.45
C LYS A 494 -7.77 -35.96 31.40
N LYS A 495 -7.99 -36.54 30.21
CA LYS A 495 -8.87 -35.98 29.17
C LYS A 495 -10.31 -36.47 29.39
N ARG A 496 -11.29 -35.62 29.07
CA ARG A 496 -12.72 -36.02 29.16
C ARG A 496 -13.04 -37.13 28.18
N ASN A 497 -13.89 -38.06 28.63
CA ASN A 497 -14.44 -39.10 27.77
C ASN A 497 -15.84 -38.68 27.32
N VAL A 498 -16.00 -38.41 26.04
CA VAL A 498 -17.29 -38.02 25.46
C VAL A 498 -17.84 -39.20 24.66
N ASN A 499 -19.13 -39.50 24.87
CA ASN A 499 -19.84 -40.64 24.28
C ASN A 499 -19.92 -40.54 22.76
N SER A 500 -20.16 -39.34 22.24
CA SER A 500 -20.30 -39.06 20.82
C SER A 500 -19.62 -37.72 20.47
N TYR A 501 -18.95 -37.65 19.33
CA TYR A 501 -18.41 -36.39 18.80
C TYR A 501 -18.54 -36.35 17.29
N VAL A 502 -18.43 -35.16 16.72
CA VAL A 502 -18.52 -34.96 15.28
C VAL A 502 -17.13 -34.73 14.70
N LEU A 503 -16.82 -35.34 13.55
CA LEU A 503 -15.68 -34.97 12.71
C LEU A 503 -16.16 -34.14 11.53
N ILE A 504 -15.63 -32.94 11.37
CA ILE A 504 -15.83 -32.06 10.22
C ILE A 504 -14.49 -31.93 9.50
N GLY A 505 -14.29 -32.71 8.43
CA GLY A 505 -12.96 -32.88 7.84
C GLY A 505 -11.99 -33.52 8.83
N SER A 506 -10.93 -32.80 9.20
CA SER A 506 -9.96 -33.20 10.25
C SER A 506 -10.29 -32.63 11.64
N THR A 507 -11.25 -31.72 11.74
CA THR A 507 -11.55 -31.01 12.99
C THR A 507 -12.55 -31.79 13.83
N LYS A 508 -12.20 -32.00 15.10
CA LYS A 508 -13.10 -32.57 16.10
C LYS A 508 -14.04 -31.50 16.66
N ALA A 509 -15.33 -31.81 16.64
CA ALA A 509 -16.40 -30.93 17.06
C ALA A 509 -17.27 -31.60 18.13
N GLU A 510 -17.74 -30.80 19.07
CA GLU A 510 -18.82 -31.14 19.99
C GLU A 510 -20.13 -30.60 19.45
N PHE A 511 -21.24 -31.26 19.76
CA PHE A 511 -22.53 -30.87 19.24
C PHE A 511 -23.64 -30.94 20.30
N THR A 512 -24.59 -30.02 20.16
CA THR A 512 -25.88 -30.05 20.88
C THR A 512 -26.95 -30.48 19.90
N GLU A 513 -27.72 -31.50 20.27
CA GLU A 513 -28.76 -32.10 19.42
C GLU A 513 -30.16 -31.79 19.94
N LEU A 514 -31.03 -31.31 19.04
CA LEU A 514 -32.45 -31.06 19.27
C LEU A 514 -33.30 -31.76 18.20
N THR A 515 -34.55 -32.10 18.53
CA THR A 515 -35.46 -32.77 17.61
C THR A 515 -36.26 -31.75 16.80
N GLN A 516 -36.09 -31.77 15.49
CA GLN A 516 -36.80 -30.91 14.55
C GLN A 516 -38.11 -31.58 14.09
N ARG A 517 -39.26 -30.94 14.34
CA ARG A 517 -40.60 -31.42 13.94
C ARG A 517 -41.21 -30.68 12.76
N GLY A 518 -40.70 -29.49 12.43
CA GLY A 518 -41.16 -28.67 11.31
C GLY A 518 -39.99 -28.07 10.53
N LYS A 519 -40.26 -27.49 9.35
CA LYS A 519 -39.24 -26.78 8.58
C LYS A 519 -38.82 -25.52 9.34
N LEU A 520 -37.52 -25.36 9.57
CA LEU A 520 -36.96 -24.17 10.22
C LEU A 520 -36.65 -23.11 9.16
N GLU A 521 -37.21 -21.93 9.32
CA GLU A 521 -36.93 -20.76 8.50
C GLU A 521 -36.35 -19.65 9.38
N PHE A 522 -35.24 -19.06 8.91
CA PHE A 522 -34.50 -18.06 9.66
C PHE A 522 -34.86 -16.66 9.14
N SER A 523 -35.11 -15.73 10.07
CA SER A 523 -35.29 -14.32 9.74
C SER A 523 -33.96 -13.69 9.33
N LYS A 524 -34.00 -12.50 8.73
CA LYS A 524 -32.78 -11.78 8.32
C LYS A 524 -31.83 -11.57 9.50
N ASP A 525 -32.37 -11.17 10.66
CA ASP A 525 -31.60 -10.88 11.87
C ASP A 525 -30.94 -12.14 12.44
N GLU A 526 -31.54 -13.31 12.25
CA GLU A 526 -30.97 -14.58 12.70
C GLU A 526 -29.89 -15.12 11.78
N LEU A 527 -30.03 -14.89 10.47
CA LEU A 527 -28.97 -15.17 9.50
C LEU A 527 -27.73 -14.30 9.81
N GLU A 528 -27.95 -13.05 10.22
CA GLU A 528 -26.90 -12.14 10.68
C GLU A 528 -26.24 -12.65 11.96
N LEU A 529 -27.02 -12.99 12.99
CA LEU A 529 -26.52 -13.60 14.24
C LEU A 529 -25.67 -14.87 13.97
N LEU A 530 -26.14 -15.80 13.14
CA LEU A 530 -25.40 -17.02 12.80
C LEU A 530 -24.10 -16.73 12.05
N THR A 531 -24.09 -15.65 11.26
CA THR A 531 -22.89 -15.18 10.57
C THR A 531 -21.90 -14.55 11.55
N GLU A 532 -22.38 -13.77 12.53
CA GLU A 532 -21.56 -13.21 13.60
C GLU A 532 -20.98 -14.29 14.50
N LEU A 533 -21.78 -15.30 14.89
CA LEU A 533 -21.32 -16.47 15.62
C LEU A 533 -20.19 -17.20 14.87
N LYS A 534 -20.30 -17.35 13.55
CA LYS A 534 -19.26 -17.99 12.72
C LYS A 534 -17.97 -17.17 12.64
N LYS A 535 -18.07 -15.85 12.70
CA LYS A 535 -16.92 -14.93 12.70
C LYS A 535 -16.30 -14.77 14.09
N ALA A 536 -17.08 -15.00 15.14
CA ALA A 536 -16.65 -14.85 16.52
C ALA A 536 -15.42 -15.73 16.82
N SER A 537 -14.37 -15.10 17.31
CA SER A 537 -13.10 -15.74 17.64
C SER A 537 -12.45 -15.02 18.80
N HIS A 538 -12.26 -15.74 19.90
CA HIS A 538 -11.64 -15.23 21.11
C HIS A 538 -11.04 -16.41 21.91
N ASP A 539 -10.00 -16.16 22.70
CA ASP A 539 -9.30 -17.23 23.42
C ASP A 539 -10.18 -17.88 24.49
N ASN A 540 -11.09 -17.12 25.08
CA ASN A 540 -12.03 -17.59 26.11
C ASN A 540 -13.42 -18.00 25.59
N ILE A 541 -13.58 -18.26 24.29
CA ILE A 541 -14.83 -18.84 23.74
C ILE A 541 -14.50 -20.04 22.84
N ALA A 542 -15.40 -21.03 22.78
CA ALA A 542 -15.29 -22.10 21.81
C ALA A 542 -15.73 -21.61 20.43
N LYS A 543 -14.99 -22.00 19.39
CA LYS A 543 -15.28 -21.53 18.03
C LYS A 543 -16.53 -22.25 17.49
N PHE A 544 -17.51 -21.45 17.09
CA PHE A 544 -18.71 -21.96 16.44
C PHE A 544 -18.37 -22.48 15.03
N LEU A 545 -18.74 -23.72 14.76
CA LEU A 545 -18.45 -24.40 13.50
C LEU A 545 -19.64 -24.34 12.54
N GLY A 546 -20.86 -24.44 13.06
CA GLY A 546 -22.06 -24.29 12.27
C GLY A 546 -23.27 -25.05 12.81
N VAL A 547 -24.33 -25.05 12.02
CA VAL A 547 -25.61 -25.69 12.35
C VAL A 547 -26.03 -26.63 11.24
N HIS A 548 -26.47 -27.83 11.63
CA HIS A 548 -27.15 -28.78 10.77
C HIS A 548 -28.66 -28.69 11.01
N TYR A 549 -29.44 -28.46 9.96
CA TYR A 549 -30.90 -28.32 10.05
C TYR A 549 -31.59 -28.60 8.71
N ASN A 550 -32.90 -28.90 8.73
CA ASN A 550 -33.76 -29.17 7.57
C ASN A 550 -33.29 -30.35 6.67
N GLU A 551 -32.50 -31.28 7.18
CA GLU A 551 -32.02 -32.48 6.46
C GLU A 551 -32.35 -33.78 7.22
N GLY A 552 -33.39 -33.74 8.06
CA GLY A 552 -33.83 -34.84 8.90
C GLY A 552 -34.52 -34.33 10.16
N PRO A 553 -34.80 -35.21 11.13
CA PRO A 553 -35.40 -34.83 12.40
C PRO A 553 -34.37 -34.23 13.39
N ARG A 554 -33.12 -34.04 12.99
CA ARG A 554 -32.03 -33.62 13.88
C ARG A 554 -31.61 -32.19 13.58
N PHE A 555 -31.63 -31.35 14.61
CA PHE A 555 -31.01 -30.03 14.61
C PHE A 555 -29.73 -30.11 15.44
N LEU A 556 -28.57 -29.93 14.81
CA LEU A 556 -27.27 -30.04 15.50
C LEU A 556 -26.56 -28.69 15.48
N VAL A 557 -26.19 -28.19 16.64
CA VAL A 557 -25.29 -27.03 16.74
C VAL A 557 -23.89 -27.53 17.06
N MET A 558 -22.90 -27.16 16.25
CA MET A 558 -21.54 -27.68 16.34
C MET A 558 -20.53 -26.60 16.72
N GLN A 559 -19.67 -26.91 17.67
CA GLN A 559 -18.58 -26.06 18.16
C GLN A 559 -17.28 -26.86 18.30
N THR A 560 -16.14 -26.18 18.39
CA THR A 560 -14.84 -26.86 18.57
C THR A 560 -14.82 -27.70 19.83
N PHE A 561 -14.29 -28.91 19.73
CA PHE A 561 -14.13 -29.81 20.85
C PHE A 561 -13.03 -29.31 21.81
N VAL A 562 -13.40 -29.01 23.06
CA VAL A 562 -12.47 -28.60 24.12
C VAL A 562 -12.03 -29.83 24.92
N GLU A 563 -10.73 -30.11 25.10
CA GLU A 563 -10.27 -31.49 25.40
C GLU A 563 -10.25 -31.93 26.88
N ARG A 564 -10.18 -31.01 27.86
CA ARG A 564 -9.83 -31.37 29.25
C ARG A 564 -11.06 -31.78 30.06
N ALA A 565 -11.90 -30.83 30.48
CA ALA A 565 -13.07 -31.10 31.33
C ALA A 565 -14.06 -29.93 31.33
N THR A 566 -15.27 -30.15 31.85
CA THR A 566 -16.16 -29.07 32.27
C THR A 566 -15.64 -28.44 33.57
N LEU A 567 -16.00 -27.20 33.86
CA LEU A 567 -15.68 -26.58 35.14
C LEU A 567 -16.29 -27.36 36.31
N ASP A 568 -17.52 -27.86 36.16
CA ASP A 568 -18.20 -28.73 37.13
C ASP A 568 -17.37 -29.98 37.50
N ASP A 569 -16.80 -30.66 36.50
CA ASP A 569 -15.90 -31.80 36.73
C ASP A 569 -14.66 -31.39 37.54
N ILE A 570 -14.12 -30.20 37.31
CA ILE A 570 -12.93 -29.72 38.03
C ILE A 570 -13.26 -29.42 39.48
N LEU A 571 -14.33 -28.67 39.74
CA LEU A 571 -14.77 -28.34 41.09
C LEU A 571 -15.04 -29.62 41.91
N LYS A 572 -15.79 -30.58 41.36
CA LYS A 572 -16.03 -31.88 42.02
C LYS A 572 -14.76 -32.66 42.32
N ASN A 573 -13.73 -32.55 41.48
CA ASN A 573 -12.46 -33.25 41.73
C ASN A 573 -11.62 -32.58 42.83
N ILE A 574 -11.72 -31.24 42.96
CA ILE A 574 -11.10 -30.48 44.06
C ILE A 574 -11.76 -30.90 45.38
N ASP A 575 -13.09 -30.86 45.47
CA ASP A 575 -13.84 -31.29 46.67
C ASP A 575 -13.50 -32.73 47.10
N ASN A 576 -13.34 -33.64 46.14
CA ASN A 576 -13.00 -35.03 46.41
C ASN A 576 -11.55 -35.22 46.85
N ALA A 577 -10.63 -34.36 46.40
CA ALA A 577 -9.23 -34.39 46.81
C ALA A 577 -9.07 -33.91 48.26
N GLU A 578 -9.80 -32.85 48.64
CA GLU A 578 -9.81 -32.30 50.01
C GLU A 578 -10.39 -33.30 51.02
N LYS A 579 -11.55 -33.90 50.71
CA LYS A 579 -12.17 -34.95 51.55
C LYS A 579 -11.27 -36.19 51.73
N LYS A 580 -10.41 -36.49 50.77
CA LYS A 580 -9.43 -37.59 50.86
C LYS A 580 -8.25 -37.22 51.78
N TYR A 581 -7.88 -35.96 51.83
CA TYR A 581 -6.78 -35.45 52.68
C TYR A 581 -7.19 -35.41 54.16
N GLU A 582 -8.43 -35.01 54.46
CA GLU A 582 -8.99 -35.00 55.82
C GLU A 582 -9.18 -36.41 56.44
N SER A 583 -9.14 -37.47 55.62
CA SER A 583 -9.31 -38.86 56.08
C SER A 583 -8.02 -39.55 56.54
N LYS A 584 -6.88 -38.84 56.59
CA LYS A 584 -5.58 -39.38 57.05
C LYS A 584 -5.35 -39.11 58.54
N ASP A 585 -4.84 -40.13 59.24
CA ASP A 585 -4.62 -40.16 60.70
C ASP A 585 -3.78 -38.96 61.21
N PRO A 586 -4.18 -38.23 62.28
CA PRO A 586 -3.55 -36.96 62.70
C PRO A 586 -2.11 -37.06 63.22
N THR A 587 -1.52 -38.25 63.30
CA THR A 587 -0.24 -38.47 64.01
C THR A 587 1.03 -38.19 63.19
N GLU A 588 0.91 -37.85 61.90
CA GLU A 588 2.06 -37.48 61.03
C GLU A 588 2.17 -35.95 60.79
N MET A 589 1.62 -35.11 61.68
CA MET A 589 1.59 -33.65 61.51
C MET A 589 2.32 -32.90 62.62
N LEU A 590 3.62 -33.16 62.78
CA LEU A 590 4.50 -32.27 63.54
C LEU A 590 5.76 -31.96 62.73
N GLU A 591 6.11 -30.67 62.74
CA GLU A 591 7.19 -30.00 62.00
C GLU A 591 6.86 -29.65 60.54
N GLU A 592 6.17 -28.52 60.33
CA GLU A 592 6.58 -27.44 59.43
C GLU A 592 5.46 -26.38 59.33
N THR A 593 5.30 -25.52 60.34
CA THR A 593 4.69 -24.19 60.17
C THR A 593 5.05 -23.29 61.36
N GLU A 594 6.27 -22.77 61.38
CA GLU A 594 6.54 -21.49 62.05
C GLU A 594 7.50 -20.68 61.16
N ASN A 595 7.10 -19.44 60.89
CA ASN A 595 7.72 -18.43 60.02
C ASN A 595 7.26 -18.41 58.55
N ASP A 596 6.10 -17.82 58.29
CA ASP A 596 6.06 -16.63 57.42
C ASP A 596 4.74 -15.86 57.61
N ALA A 597 4.74 -14.97 58.59
CA ALA A 597 3.78 -13.89 58.65
C ALA A 597 4.52 -12.64 58.16
N HIS A 598 4.49 -12.37 56.84
CA HIS A 598 4.63 -11.05 56.23
C HIS A 598 4.52 -11.13 54.69
N ASP A 599 3.33 -11.50 54.22
CA ASP A 599 2.65 -11.00 53.01
C ASP A 599 1.47 -11.95 52.73
N GLU A 600 0.25 -11.41 52.62
CA GLU A 600 -0.91 -12.20 52.18
C GLU A 600 -0.72 -12.57 50.71
N GLU A 601 0.06 -13.62 50.45
CA GLU A 601 0.25 -14.21 49.14
C GLU A 601 -0.93 -15.14 48.84
N LEU A 602 -1.56 -14.98 47.68
CA LEU A 602 -2.73 -15.76 47.28
C LEU A 602 -2.37 -17.26 47.28
N SER A 603 -3.22 -18.09 47.88
CA SER A 603 -3.05 -19.54 47.88
C SER A 603 -2.98 -20.12 46.45
N VAL A 604 -2.40 -21.32 46.31
CA VAL A 604 -2.27 -21.96 44.99
C VAL A 604 -3.62 -22.18 44.34
N ASP A 605 -4.57 -22.61 45.16
CA ASP A 605 -5.96 -22.81 44.80
C ASP A 605 -6.68 -21.51 44.41
N MET A 606 -6.50 -20.42 45.16
CA MET A 606 -7.16 -19.15 44.86
C MET A 606 -6.64 -18.50 43.57
N ILE A 607 -5.35 -18.66 43.23
CA ILE A 607 -4.83 -18.23 41.91
C ILE A 607 -5.49 -19.00 40.77
N PHE A 608 -5.73 -20.29 40.99
CA PHE A 608 -6.38 -21.16 40.01
C PHE A 608 -7.86 -20.77 39.82
N LYS A 609 -8.58 -20.57 40.91
CA LYS A 609 -9.97 -20.10 40.94
C LYS A 609 -10.14 -18.71 40.31
N SER A 610 -9.29 -17.75 40.67
CA SER A 610 -9.33 -16.40 40.11
C SER A 610 -9.03 -16.38 38.61
N GLY A 611 -8.12 -17.23 38.14
CA GLY A 611 -7.83 -17.43 36.72
C GLY A 611 -9.07 -17.82 35.90
N PHE A 612 -9.88 -18.75 36.41
CA PHE A 612 -11.13 -19.14 35.74
C PHE A 612 -12.18 -18.04 35.74
N VAL A 613 -12.38 -17.34 36.86
CA VAL A 613 -13.31 -16.21 36.91
C VAL A 613 -12.87 -15.11 35.92
N HIS A 614 -11.57 -14.84 35.82
CA HIS A 614 -11.02 -13.87 34.89
C HIS A 614 -11.26 -14.26 33.42
N ASP A 615 -11.06 -15.53 33.07
CA ASP A 615 -11.33 -16.06 31.73
C ASP A 615 -12.82 -15.96 31.36
N ILE A 616 -13.73 -16.23 32.32
CA ILE A 616 -15.18 -16.04 32.12
C ILE A 616 -15.48 -14.55 31.86
N ILE A 617 -14.93 -13.63 32.65
CA ILE A 617 -15.13 -12.17 32.49
C ILE A 617 -14.65 -11.71 31.11
N LYS A 618 -13.49 -12.18 30.64
CA LYS A 618 -12.98 -11.88 29.29
C LYS A 618 -13.91 -12.40 28.19
N GLY A 619 -14.34 -13.66 28.32
CA GLY A 619 -15.27 -14.28 27.37
C GLY A 619 -16.60 -13.53 27.30
N LEU A 620 -17.19 -13.19 28.44
CA LEU A 620 -18.44 -12.42 28.50
C LEU A 620 -18.28 -11.00 27.97
N THR A 621 -17.18 -10.31 28.29
CA THR A 621 -16.89 -8.98 27.76
C THR A 621 -16.89 -8.97 26.24
N TYR A 622 -16.28 -10.00 25.63
CA TYR A 622 -16.29 -10.17 24.19
C TYR A 622 -17.70 -10.45 23.64
N LEU A 623 -18.44 -11.37 24.25
CA LEU A 623 -19.79 -11.74 23.81
C LEU A 623 -20.79 -10.59 23.94
N HIS A 624 -20.76 -9.82 25.03
CA HIS A 624 -21.63 -8.66 25.25
C HIS A 624 -21.42 -7.59 24.19
N ARG A 625 -20.18 -7.44 23.70
CA ARG A 625 -19.84 -6.49 22.64
C ARG A 625 -20.22 -6.99 21.24
N THR A 626 -20.11 -8.29 20.97
CA THR A 626 -20.17 -8.85 19.61
C THR A 626 -21.47 -9.57 19.28
N ILE A 627 -21.96 -10.43 20.17
CA ILE A 627 -23.12 -11.30 19.97
C ILE A 627 -24.36 -10.80 20.74
N GLY A 628 -24.14 -10.00 21.78
CA GLY A 628 -25.18 -9.48 22.65
C GLY A 628 -25.15 -10.15 24.02
N TYR A 629 -25.35 -11.46 24.13
CA TYR A 629 -25.32 -12.19 25.40
C TYR A 629 -24.97 -13.67 25.23
N HIS A 630 -24.56 -14.34 26.31
CA HIS A 630 -24.34 -15.78 26.38
C HIS A 630 -25.66 -16.54 26.55
N GLY A 631 -26.48 -16.16 27.54
CA GLY A 631 -27.84 -16.64 27.79
C GLY A 631 -27.92 -17.91 28.64
N TRP A 632 -26.95 -18.82 28.51
CA TRP A 632 -26.93 -20.11 29.24
C TRP A 632 -25.65 -20.35 30.05
N LEU A 633 -25.08 -19.30 30.65
CA LEU A 633 -23.82 -19.43 31.36
C LEU A 633 -23.99 -20.30 32.62
N SER A 634 -23.17 -21.35 32.75
CA SER A 634 -23.16 -22.28 33.88
C SER A 634 -21.80 -22.96 34.00
N VAL A 635 -21.57 -23.67 35.10
CA VAL A 635 -20.39 -24.55 35.28
C VAL A 635 -20.29 -25.67 34.22
N HIS A 636 -21.40 -26.00 33.54
CA HIS A 636 -21.44 -26.99 32.47
C HIS A 636 -21.10 -26.41 31.09
N THR A 637 -21.31 -25.11 30.88
CA THR A 637 -20.96 -24.42 29.62
C THR A 637 -19.57 -23.78 29.66
N CYS A 638 -18.94 -23.75 30.82
CA CYS A 638 -17.53 -23.38 31.00
C CYS A 638 -16.64 -24.63 30.82
N MET A 639 -15.84 -24.64 29.75
CA MET A 639 -14.99 -25.77 29.38
C MET A 639 -13.52 -25.39 29.44
N ILE A 640 -12.66 -26.32 29.83
CA ILE A 640 -11.22 -26.04 29.99
C ILE A 640 -10.43 -26.79 28.94
N ASP A 641 -9.52 -26.09 28.25
CA ASP A 641 -8.73 -26.67 27.17
C ASP A 641 -7.42 -27.34 27.65
N ALA A 642 -6.60 -27.79 26.70
CA ALA A 642 -5.34 -28.45 27.01
C ALA A 642 -4.34 -27.52 27.74
N ASN A 643 -4.43 -26.21 27.49
CA ASN A 643 -3.58 -25.15 28.02
C ASN A 643 -4.15 -24.50 29.28
N TRP A 644 -5.16 -25.11 29.93
CA TRP A 644 -5.83 -24.60 31.12
C TRP A 644 -6.55 -23.25 30.93
N VAL A 645 -6.88 -22.89 29.69
CA VAL A 645 -7.69 -21.71 29.40
C VAL A 645 -9.17 -22.10 29.43
N LEU A 646 -9.98 -21.34 30.16
CA LEU A 646 -11.42 -21.54 30.20
C LEU A 646 -12.08 -20.90 28.98
N LYS A 647 -12.92 -21.68 28.30
CA LYS A 647 -13.68 -21.34 27.10
C LYS A 647 -15.18 -21.48 27.35
N LEU A 648 -15.92 -20.42 27.05
CA LEU A 648 -17.38 -20.43 27.07
C LEU A 648 -17.93 -21.19 25.84
N THR A 649 -18.93 -22.03 26.05
CA THR A 649 -19.59 -22.86 25.03
C THR A 649 -21.10 -22.63 24.98
N ASN A 650 -21.75 -23.00 23.88
CA ASN A 650 -23.20 -22.87 23.70
C ASN A 650 -23.75 -21.43 23.86
N PHE A 651 -22.95 -20.41 23.53
CA PHE A 651 -23.33 -18.99 23.63
C PHE A 651 -24.16 -18.52 22.43
N GLY A 652 -25.02 -17.52 22.64
CA GLY A 652 -25.75 -16.82 21.59
C GLY A 652 -26.83 -17.65 20.87
N LEU A 653 -27.05 -18.90 21.30
CA LEU A 653 -28.05 -19.81 20.74
C LEU A 653 -29.43 -19.67 21.41
N GLY A 654 -29.48 -19.06 22.59
CA GLY A 654 -30.70 -18.91 23.39
C GLY A 654 -31.86 -18.30 22.63
N ARG A 655 -31.63 -17.19 21.92
CA ARG A 655 -32.65 -16.51 21.12
C ARG A 655 -33.25 -17.39 20.04
N LEU A 656 -32.40 -18.13 19.34
CA LEU A 656 -32.78 -18.95 18.20
C LEU A 656 -33.58 -20.17 18.65
N VAL A 657 -33.08 -20.86 19.68
CA VAL A 657 -33.72 -22.07 20.21
C VAL A 657 -35.02 -21.73 20.90
N HIS A 658 -35.08 -20.66 21.70
CA HIS A 658 -36.32 -20.22 22.35
C HIS A 658 -37.45 -20.01 21.35
N ARG A 659 -37.21 -19.21 20.30
CA ARG A 659 -38.24 -18.90 19.29
C ARG A 659 -38.76 -20.18 18.61
N PHE A 660 -37.87 -21.09 18.22
CA PHE A 660 -38.29 -22.33 17.57
C PHE A 660 -38.95 -23.33 18.51
N ASN A 661 -38.64 -23.28 19.81
CA ASN A 661 -39.35 -24.04 20.83
C ASN A 661 -40.77 -23.48 21.02
N GLU A 662 -40.96 -22.15 21.05
CA GLU A 662 -42.29 -21.53 21.15
C GLU A 662 -43.22 -21.89 19.99
N THR A 663 -42.68 -21.98 18.77
CA THR A 663 -43.44 -22.40 17.58
C THR A 663 -43.63 -23.92 17.50
N GLY A 664 -43.06 -24.69 18.43
CA GLY A 664 -43.09 -26.16 18.44
C GLY A 664 -42.30 -26.82 17.31
N GLN A 665 -41.46 -26.05 16.59
CA GLN A 665 -40.67 -26.54 15.45
C GLN A 665 -39.40 -27.27 15.91
N LEU A 666 -38.82 -26.83 17.04
CA LEU A 666 -37.78 -27.54 17.78
C LEU A 666 -38.34 -28.08 19.09
N VAL A 667 -38.02 -29.33 19.39
CA VAL A 667 -38.41 -30.01 20.63
C VAL A 667 -37.14 -30.48 21.33
N CYS A 668 -37.06 -30.15 22.61
CA CYS A 668 -36.01 -30.63 23.51
C CYS A 668 -36.58 -31.81 24.29
N GLU A 669 -36.05 -33.01 24.11
CA GLU A 669 -36.64 -34.22 24.70
C GLU A 669 -36.46 -34.29 26.22
N SER A 670 -35.36 -33.74 26.75
CA SER A 670 -35.15 -33.57 28.19
C SER A 670 -34.03 -32.57 28.47
N ILE A 671 -34.37 -31.38 28.97
CA ILE A 671 -33.38 -30.40 29.45
C ILE A 671 -33.10 -30.69 30.93
N PRO A 672 -31.85 -30.94 31.34
CA PRO A 672 -31.52 -31.18 32.75
C PRO A 672 -31.94 -29.99 33.62
N LEU A 673 -32.55 -30.24 34.78
CA LEU A 673 -32.96 -29.17 35.70
C LEU A 673 -31.78 -28.31 36.17
N SER A 674 -30.56 -28.86 36.21
CA SER A 674 -29.33 -28.13 36.55
C SER A 674 -29.03 -26.99 35.59
N HIS A 675 -29.54 -27.04 34.36
CA HIS A 675 -29.39 -25.97 33.37
C HIS A 675 -30.02 -24.65 33.84
N TYR A 676 -31.10 -24.72 34.62
CA TYR A 676 -31.88 -23.54 35.02
C TYR A 676 -31.36 -22.87 36.29
N VAL A 677 -30.46 -23.52 37.03
CA VAL A 677 -30.02 -23.06 38.36
C VAL A 677 -29.23 -21.76 38.28
N SER A 678 -28.38 -21.60 37.27
CA SER A 678 -27.60 -20.38 37.06
C SER A 678 -28.34 -19.29 36.30
N ILE A 679 -29.53 -19.58 35.77
CA ILE A 679 -30.30 -18.63 34.95
C ILE A 679 -31.00 -17.63 35.87
N ALA A 680 -30.95 -16.37 35.47
CA ALA A 680 -31.50 -15.29 36.27
C ALA A 680 -33.03 -15.42 36.46
N PRO A 681 -33.57 -15.11 37.66
CA PRO A 681 -34.98 -15.33 38.00
C PRO A 681 -35.97 -14.72 37.00
N GLU A 682 -35.63 -13.56 36.43
CA GLU A 682 -36.50 -12.86 35.46
C GLU A 682 -36.73 -13.64 34.16
N HIS A 683 -35.80 -14.52 33.78
CA HIS A 683 -35.89 -15.36 32.57
C HIS A 683 -36.55 -16.71 32.85
N LEU A 684 -36.84 -17.03 34.12
CA LEU A 684 -37.48 -18.28 34.54
C LEU A 684 -39.00 -18.15 34.69
N ASN A 685 -39.52 -16.92 34.68
CA ASN A 685 -40.96 -16.66 34.77
C ASN A 685 -41.70 -17.33 33.60
N ASP A 686 -42.75 -18.07 33.91
CA ASP A 686 -43.58 -18.82 32.95
C ASP A 686 -42.82 -19.84 32.07
N CYS A 687 -41.59 -20.21 32.45
CA CYS A 687 -40.80 -21.20 31.72
C CYS A 687 -41.25 -22.64 32.02
N GLN A 688 -41.41 -23.45 30.97
CA GLN A 688 -41.67 -24.89 31.10
C GLN A 688 -40.37 -25.67 31.32
N TYR A 689 -39.99 -25.81 32.59
CA TYR A 689 -38.78 -26.52 33.01
C TYR A 689 -38.71 -27.94 32.44
N GLY A 690 -37.57 -28.27 31.82
CA GLY A 690 -37.30 -29.58 31.23
C GLY A 690 -37.66 -29.69 29.74
N SER A 691 -38.41 -28.74 29.21
CA SER A 691 -38.89 -28.76 27.82
C SER A 691 -38.50 -27.52 27.01
N VAL A 692 -38.34 -26.37 27.66
CA VAL A 692 -38.06 -25.08 26.99
C VAL A 692 -36.78 -24.45 27.53
N TYR A 693 -35.90 -24.02 26.63
CA TYR A 693 -34.76 -23.17 26.98
C TYR A 693 -35.23 -21.73 27.13
N PRO A 694 -34.91 -21.03 28.23
CA PRO A 694 -35.33 -19.65 28.44
C PRO A 694 -34.51 -18.67 27.58
N LEU A 695 -35.06 -17.46 27.41
CA LEU A 695 -34.36 -16.31 26.85
C LEU A 695 -33.24 -15.85 27.79
N GLY A 696 -32.34 -15.02 27.26
CA GLY A 696 -31.26 -14.41 28.02
C GLY A 696 -31.13 -12.93 27.75
N SER A 697 -30.38 -12.25 28.62
CA SER A 697 -29.99 -10.86 28.49
C SER A 697 -28.57 -10.64 29.04
N GLN A 698 -27.99 -9.46 28.81
CA GLN A 698 -26.68 -9.13 29.36
C GLN A 698 -26.72 -9.12 30.90
N GLU A 699 -27.78 -8.56 31.48
CA GLU A 699 -28.01 -8.52 32.92
C GLU A 699 -28.23 -9.92 33.50
N GLY A 700 -28.83 -10.83 32.71
CA GLY A 700 -28.98 -12.24 33.05
C GLY A 700 -27.64 -12.99 33.07
N ASP A 701 -26.73 -12.67 32.16
CA ASP A 701 -25.36 -13.22 32.19
C ASP A 701 -24.58 -12.75 33.42
N ILE A 702 -24.78 -11.50 33.87
CA ILE A 702 -24.13 -10.99 35.09
C ILE A 702 -24.60 -11.77 36.32
N TYR A 703 -25.90 -12.07 36.41
CA TYR A 703 -26.41 -12.95 37.48
C TYR A 703 -25.80 -14.35 37.42
N SER A 704 -25.79 -14.93 36.22
CA SER A 704 -25.20 -16.25 35.97
C SER A 704 -23.72 -16.29 36.34
N LEU A 705 -22.98 -15.21 36.05
CA LEU A 705 -21.59 -15.02 36.46
C LEU A 705 -21.46 -14.97 37.98
N GLY A 706 -22.38 -14.28 38.68
CA GLY A 706 -22.40 -14.25 40.15
C GLY A 706 -22.58 -15.64 40.76
N ILE A 707 -23.50 -16.45 40.20
CA ILE A 707 -23.72 -17.84 40.64
C ILE A 707 -22.47 -18.70 40.40
N VAL A 708 -21.91 -18.68 39.18
CA VAL A 708 -20.72 -19.46 38.84
C VAL A 708 -19.49 -18.99 39.61
N ALA A 709 -19.31 -17.69 39.79
CA ALA A 709 -18.22 -17.14 40.62
C ALA A 709 -18.37 -17.55 42.08
N CYS A 710 -19.60 -17.63 42.61
CA CYS A 710 -19.84 -18.13 43.96
C CYS A 710 -19.38 -19.59 44.09
N GLN A 711 -19.75 -20.43 43.12
CA GLN A 711 -19.36 -21.85 43.07
C GLN A 711 -17.84 -22.05 42.93
N ILE A 712 -17.14 -21.14 42.24
CA ILE A 712 -15.68 -21.20 42.08
C ILE A 712 -14.95 -20.67 43.32
N LEU A 713 -15.37 -19.52 43.85
CA LEU A 713 -14.61 -18.80 44.88
C LEU A 713 -14.88 -19.31 46.29
N PHE A 714 -16.05 -19.87 46.54
CA PHE A 714 -16.48 -20.33 47.86
C PHE A 714 -16.77 -21.85 47.95
N ASP A 715 -16.52 -22.60 46.86
CA ASP A 715 -16.78 -24.06 46.75
C ASP A 715 -18.16 -24.49 47.25
N SER A 716 -19.14 -23.60 47.12
CA SER A 716 -20.48 -23.78 47.66
C SER A 716 -21.52 -23.54 46.59
N ASP A 717 -22.55 -24.39 46.57
CA ASP A 717 -23.75 -24.12 45.79
C ASP A 717 -24.51 -22.97 46.45
N PRO A 718 -24.81 -21.85 45.75
CA PRO A 718 -25.51 -20.72 46.35
C PRO A 718 -26.94 -21.04 46.80
N TYR A 719 -27.52 -22.19 46.44
CA TYR A 719 -28.87 -22.61 46.83
C TYR A 719 -28.91 -23.80 47.81
N THR A 720 -27.84 -24.02 48.59
CA THR A 720 -27.55 -25.15 49.51
C THR A 720 -28.69 -25.79 50.33
N ASP A 721 -29.80 -25.09 50.62
CA ASP A 721 -30.89 -25.61 51.48
C ASP A 721 -31.88 -26.58 50.77
N SER A 722 -31.71 -26.87 49.48
CA SER A 722 -32.58 -27.82 48.75
C SER A 722 -31.89 -29.17 48.53
N ALA A 723 -32.26 -30.18 49.33
CA ALA A 723 -31.66 -31.53 49.28
C ALA A 723 -31.79 -32.24 47.92
N LEU A 724 -32.72 -31.82 47.05
CA LEU A 724 -32.87 -32.27 45.68
C LEU A 724 -33.33 -31.12 44.77
N LEU A 725 -32.70 -31.00 43.60
CA LEU A 725 -33.13 -30.03 42.57
C LEU A 725 -34.43 -30.51 41.92
N THR A 726 -35.53 -29.81 42.18
CA THR A 726 -36.86 -30.09 41.61
C THR A 726 -37.42 -28.87 40.88
N GLN A 727 -38.46 -29.07 40.06
CA GLN A 727 -39.18 -27.96 39.42
C GLN A 727 -39.79 -26.99 40.45
N GLU A 728 -40.10 -27.45 41.66
CA GLU A 728 -40.59 -26.58 42.74
C GLU A 728 -39.51 -25.64 43.28
N VAL A 729 -38.26 -26.13 43.38
CA VAL A 729 -37.11 -25.30 43.76
C VAL A 729 -36.89 -24.20 42.72
N LEU A 730 -36.96 -24.54 41.43
CA LEU A 730 -36.83 -23.56 40.35
C LEU A 730 -37.96 -22.51 40.38
N LYS A 731 -39.21 -22.91 40.68
CA LYS A 731 -40.32 -21.97 40.90
C LYS A 731 -40.09 -21.04 42.09
N LYS A 732 -39.48 -21.53 43.18
CA LYS A 732 -39.11 -20.68 44.33
C LYS A 732 -38.02 -19.68 43.96
N ILE A 733 -37.06 -20.07 43.12
CA ILE A 733 -36.02 -19.16 42.59
C ILE A 733 -36.66 -18.10 41.69
N SER A 734 -37.50 -18.51 40.73
CA SER A 734 -38.21 -17.62 39.80
C SER A 734 -39.03 -16.55 40.52
N ASN A 735 -39.76 -16.94 41.57
CA ASN A 735 -40.61 -16.03 42.34
C ASN A 735 -39.83 -15.24 43.43
N GLY A 736 -38.51 -15.41 43.52
CA GLY A 736 -37.66 -14.75 44.51
C GLY A 736 -37.83 -15.26 45.95
N ALA A 737 -38.57 -16.35 46.15
CA ALA A 737 -38.76 -16.98 47.47
C ALA A 737 -37.50 -17.73 47.95
N LEU A 738 -36.63 -18.14 47.02
CA LEU A 738 -35.32 -18.70 47.30
C LEU A 738 -34.25 -17.83 46.64
N THR A 739 -33.44 -17.15 47.45
CA THR A 739 -32.34 -16.30 46.99
C THR A 739 -31.00 -16.97 47.19
N PRO A 740 -30.00 -16.69 46.34
CA PRO A 740 -28.66 -17.24 46.48
C PRO A 740 -28.00 -16.71 47.76
N LYS A 741 -27.44 -17.62 48.57
CA LYS A 741 -26.72 -17.32 49.80
C LYS A 741 -25.22 -17.42 49.55
N ILE A 742 -24.50 -16.33 49.80
CA ILE A 742 -23.03 -16.34 49.86
C ILE A 742 -22.62 -16.78 51.27
N PRO A 743 -21.66 -17.72 51.42
CA PRO A 743 -21.19 -18.15 52.73
C PRO A 743 -20.73 -16.99 53.63
N GLN A 744 -20.82 -17.19 54.96
CA GLN A 744 -20.35 -16.18 55.91
C GLN A 744 -18.83 -16.09 55.87
N THR A 745 -18.32 -14.86 55.80
CA THR A 745 -16.90 -14.55 55.63
C THR A 745 -16.22 -14.39 56.99
N SER A 746 -15.00 -14.91 57.10
CA SER A 746 -14.17 -14.88 58.31
C SER A 746 -12.94 -13.97 58.18
N SER A 747 -12.51 -13.65 56.95
CA SER A 747 -11.36 -12.79 56.65
C SER A 747 -11.70 -11.56 55.80
N GLN A 748 -10.85 -10.52 55.85
CA GLN A 748 -11.00 -9.28 55.06
C GLN A 748 -10.89 -9.55 53.54
N PHE A 749 -10.10 -10.54 53.14
CA PHE A 749 -10.00 -10.97 51.75
C PHE A 749 -11.30 -11.63 51.27
N GLU A 750 -11.92 -12.51 52.08
CA GLU A 750 -13.22 -13.10 51.78
C GLU A 750 -14.35 -12.06 51.68
N GLU A 751 -14.29 -10.99 52.48
CA GLU A 751 -15.20 -9.85 52.38
C GLU A 751 -15.07 -9.13 51.03
N SER A 752 -13.85 -9.00 50.51
CA SER A 752 -13.58 -8.45 49.17
C SER A 752 -14.11 -9.35 48.04
N LEU A 753 -14.09 -10.68 48.21
CA LEU A 753 -14.71 -11.63 47.27
C LEU A 753 -16.24 -11.51 47.28
N LYS A 754 -16.82 -11.29 48.47
CA LYS A 754 -18.25 -11.05 48.62
C LYS A 754 -18.69 -9.74 47.96
N ASP A 755 -17.88 -8.69 48.04
CA ASP A 755 -18.12 -7.42 47.34
C ASP A 755 -18.06 -7.54 45.81
N LEU A 756 -17.30 -8.51 45.29
CA LEU A 756 -17.29 -8.85 43.87
C LEU A 756 -18.58 -9.57 43.43
N VAL A 757 -19.05 -10.54 44.23
CA VAL A 757 -20.17 -11.44 43.84
C VAL A 757 -21.54 -10.87 44.18
N SER A 758 -21.71 -10.25 45.36
CA SER A 758 -23.03 -9.81 45.86
C SER A 758 -23.76 -8.85 44.91
N PRO A 759 -23.11 -7.85 44.29
CA PRO A 759 -23.75 -6.93 43.35
C PRO A 759 -24.27 -7.64 42.08
N CYS A 760 -23.76 -8.81 41.73
CA CYS A 760 -24.22 -9.57 40.56
C CYS A 760 -25.57 -10.27 40.82
N LEU A 761 -25.91 -10.54 42.08
CA LEU A 761 -27.06 -11.36 42.49
C LEU A 761 -28.31 -10.54 42.86
N VAL A 762 -28.28 -9.22 42.64
CA VAL A 762 -29.40 -8.30 42.91
C VAL A 762 -30.44 -8.27 41.77
N GLY A 763 -31.49 -7.46 41.90
CA GLY A 763 -32.51 -7.28 40.86
C GLY A 763 -31.96 -6.66 39.57
N VAL A 764 -32.65 -6.91 38.44
CA VAL A 764 -32.20 -6.61 37.06
C VAL A 764 -31.52 -5.24 36.90
N ASN A 765 -32.16 -4.17 37.35
CA ASN A 765 -31.69 -2.79 37.13
C ASN A 765 -30.49 -2.38 38.01
N ALA A 766 -30.24 -3.10 39.09
CA ALA A 766 -29.17 -2.79 40.05
C ALA A 766 -27.89 -3.60 39.79
N ARG A 767 -27.91 -4.54 38.84
CA ARG A 767 -26.74 -5.35 38.51
C ARG A 767 -25.69 -4.50 37.78
N PRO A 768 -24.39 -4.67 38.09
CA PRO A 768 -23.33 -3.98 37.38
C PRO A 768 -23.22 -4.47 35.93
N ASN A 769 -22.69 -3.64 35.04
CA ASN A 769 -22.28 -4.11 33.72
C ASN A 769 -20.96 -4.89 33.80
N ILE A 770 -20.63 -5.65 32.75
CA ILE A 770 -19.44 -6.53 32.73
C ILE A 770 -18.11 -5.76 32.92
N ARG A 771 -18.04 -4.48 32.51
CA ARG A 771 -16.83 -3.66 32.71
C ARG A 771 -16.63 -3.33 34.18
N SER A 772 -17.69 -2.93 34.87
CA SER A 772 -17.65 -2.66 36.32
C SER A 772 -17.27 -3.92 37.11
N VAL A 773 -17.75 -5.10 36.70
CA VAL A 773 -17.35 -6.38 37.31
C VAL A 773 -15.87 -6.67 37.05
N SER A 774 -15.38 -6.44 35.82
CA SER A 774 -13.96 -6.59 35.48
C SER A 774 -13.07 -5.65 36.30
N ASP A 775 -13.48 -4.39 36.51
CA ASP A 775 -12.74 -3.42 37.30
C ASP A 775 -12.70 -3.81 38.78
N CYS A 776 -13.82 -4.30 39.32
CA CYS A 776 -13.88 -4.83 40.68
C CYS A 776 -12.97 -6.06 40.83
N PHE A 777 -13.04 -7.00 39.89
CA PHE A 777 -12.17 -8.18 39.87
C PHE A 777 -10.69 -7.78 39.88
N ASN A 778 -10.29 -6.83 39.03
CA ASN A 778 -8.89 -6.38 38.94
C ASN A 778 -8.41 -5.65 40.21
N LYS A 779 -9.31 -5.07 41.01
CA LYS A 779 -8.98 -4.48 42.32
C LYS A 779 -8.72 -5.57 43.36
N VAL A 780 -9.62 -6.55 43.45
CA VAL A 780 -9.51 -7.68 44.38
C VAL A 780 -8.27 -8.54 44.05
N PHE A 781 -8.06 -8.81 42.76
CA PHE A 781 -7.02 -9.70 42.24
C PHE A 781 -5.89 -8.94 41.52
N HIS A 782 -5.42 -7.84 42.11
CA HIS A 782 -4.42 -6.96 41.49
C HIS A 782 -3.05 -7.63 41.24
N LYS A 783 -2.69 -8.66 42.03
CA LYS A 783 -1.42 -9.42 41.92
C LYS A 783 -1.46 -10.54 40.89
N SER A 784 -2.63 -11.08 40.55
CA SER A 784 -2.78 -12.22 39.61
C SER A 784 -3.06 -11.73 38.18
N ARG A 785 -2.02 -11.22 37.51
CA ARG A 785 -2.09 -10.77 36.11
C ARG A 785 -1.46 -11.79 35.16
N GLY A 786 -2.12 -12.06 34.03
CA GLY A 786 -1.63 -12.97 32.99
C GLY A 786 -2.44 -14.27 32.88
N ASN A 787 -2.04 -15.19 31.99
CA ASN A 787 -2.67 -16.50 31.87
C ASN A 787 -2.34 -17.37 33.09
N LEU A 788 -3.25 -18.25 33.49
CA LEU A 788 -3.08 -19.15 34.65
C LEU A 788 -1.78 -19.97 34.57
N VAL A 789 -1.43 -20.47 33.38
CA VAL A 789 -0.17 -21.22 33.18
C VAL A 789 1.05 -20.36 33.46
N ASP A 790 1.05 -19.10 33.00
CA ASP A 790 2.16 -18.16 33.24
C ASP A 790 2.29 -17.85 34.73
N GLN A 791 1.15 -17.69 35.41
CA GLN A 791 1.11 -17.49 36.86
C GLN A 791 1.62 -18.73 37.62
N MET A 792 1.26 -19.95 37.18
CA MET A 792 1.81 -21.19 37.75
C MET A 792 3.29 -21.37 37.48
N LEU A 793 3.78 -21.00 36.30
CA LEU A 793 5.21 -21.06 35.94
C LEU A 793 6.03 -20.09 36.78
N ALA A 794 5.54 -18.85 36.96
CA ALA A 794 6.18 -17.86 37.81
C ALA A 794 6.29 -18.38 39.25
N ARG A 795 5.21 -18.94 39.79
CA ARG A 795 5.21 -19.52 41.14
C ARG A 795 6.13 -20.75 41.25
N ASN A 796 6.10 -21.66 40.28
CA ASN A 796 6.99 -22.82 40.26
C ASN A 796 8.46 -22.42 40.18
N ALA A 797 8.79 -21.37 39.42
CA ALA A 797 10.14 -20.83 39.35
C ALA A 797 10.57 -20.23 40.70
N GLN A 798 9.67 -19.51 41.38
CA GLN A 798 9.93 -18.99 42.73
C GLN A 798 10.17 -20.11 43.75
N TYR A 799 9.34 -21.16 43.75
CA TYR A 799 9.57 -22.35 44.59
C TYR A 799 10.88 -23.05 44.25
N ALA A 800 11.25 -23.16 42.97
CA ALA A 800 12.52 -23.74 42.56
C ALA A 800 13.72 -22.93 43.07
N ASN A 801 13.64 -21.59 43.01
CA ASN A 801 14.67 -20.68 43.53
C ASN A 801 14.79 -20.78 45.06
N GLN A 802 13.66 -20.84 45.77
CA GLN A 802 13.64 -21.05 47.22
C GLN A 802 14.30 -22.39 47.58
N LEU A 803 13.94 -23.46 46.87
CA LEU A 803 14.51 -24.79 47.06
C LEU A 803 16.00 -24.81 46.75
N GLU A 804 16.45 -24.15 45.68
CA GLU A 804 17.87 -24.01 45.34
C GLU A 804 18.64 -23.27 46.43
N GLY A 805 18.05 -22.20 47.00
CA GLY A 805 18.60 -21.51 48.17
C GLY A 805 18.79 -22.45 49.36
N THR A 806 17.77 -23.23 49.70
CA THR A 806 17.84 -24.24 50.77
C THR A 806 18.88 -25.33 50.47
N VAL A 807 18.95 -25.80 49.23
CA VAL A 807 19.94 -26.82 48.79
C VAL A 807 21.36 -26.27 48.86
N ASN A 808 21.59 -25.04 48.41
CA ASN A 808 22.88 -24.37 48.48
C ASN A 808 23.32 -24.16 49.94
N GLN A 809 22.41 -23.76 50.81
CA GLN A 809 22.69 -23.63 52.24
C GLN A 809 23.11 -24.97 52.86
N ARG A 810 22.34 -26.04 52.62
CA ARG A 810 22.67 -27.38 53.13
C ARG A 810 23.98 -27.93 52.54
N THR A 811 24.26 -27.65 51.27
CA THR A 811 25.49 -28.07 50.59
C THR A 811 26.72 -27.30 51.11
N GLY A 812 26.59 -26.00 51.39
CA GLY A 812 27.64 -25.20 52.01
C GLY A 812 28.03 -25.72 53.39
N MET A 813 27.04 -26.02 54.24
CA MET A 813 27.28 -26.64 55.54
C MET A 813 28.02 -27.98 55.42
N LEU A 814 27.70 -28.79 54.40
CA LEU A 814 28.39 -30.05 54.13
C LEU A 814 29.85 -29.83 53.71
N GLN A 815 30.12 -28.84 52.86
CA GLN A 815 31.47 -28.52 52.39
C GLN A 815 32.38 -28.01 53.52
N GLU A 816 31.85 -27.15 54.40
CA GLU A 816 32.57 -26.70 55.60
C GLU A 816 32.96 -27.88 56.49
N ALA A 817 32.03 -28.81 56.73
CA ALA A 817 32.30 -30.03 57.49
C ALA A 817 33.38 -30.90 56.83
N GLN A 818 33.35 -31.07 55.49
CA GLN A 818 34.39 -31.79 54.75
C GLN A 818 35.76 -31.12 54.85
N MET A 819 35.83 -29.79 54.76
CA MET A 819 37.08 -29.05 54.86
C MET A 819 37.69 -29.17 56.26
N MET A 820 36.86 -29.09 57.30
CA MET A 820 37.28 -29.29 58.68
C MET A 820 37.85 -30.70 58.89
N SER A 821 37.19 -31.72 58.33
CA SER A 821 37.68 -33.11 58.36
C SER A 821 39.03 -33.26 57.65
N TYR A 822 39.21 -32.66 56.46
CA TYR A 822 40.47 -32.73 55.72
C TYR A 822 41.62 -31.99 56.42
N LYS A 823 41.33 -30.85 57.07
CA LYS A 823 42.33 -30.13 57.87
C LYS A 823 42.88 -31.00 59.00
N LEU A 824 42.00 -31.66 59.75
CA LEU A 824 42.39 -32.60 60.80
C LEU A 824 43.24 -33.75 60.23
N LEU A 825 42.91 -34.26 59.04
CA LEU A 825 43.70 -35.31 58.38
C LEU A 825 45.13 -34.85 58.05
N CYS A 826 45.31 -33.60 57.61
CA CYS A 826 46.62 -33.02 57.31
C CYS A 826 47.44 -32.67 58.57
N GLU A 827 46.80 -32.48 59.71
CA GLU A 827 47.50 -32.32 61.00
C GLU A 827 48.07 -33.66 61.49
N LEU A 828 47.39 -34.78 61.19
CA LEU A 828 47.83 -36.12 61.59
C LEU A 828 48.82 -36.77 60.61
N LEU A 829 48.77 -36.42 59.32
CA LEU A 829 49.55 -37.04 58.26
C LEU A 829 50.18 -36.00 57.32
N PRO A 830 51.37 -36.27 56.74
CA PRO A 830 51.92 -35.41 55.69
C PRO A 830 50.92 -35.20 54.56
N LYS A 831 50.87 -33.96 54.03
CA LYS A 831 49.88 -33.55 53.03
C LYS A 831 49.78 -34.48 51.81
N SER A 832 50.92 -35.01 51.35
CA SER A 832 50.97 -35.97 50.24
C SER A 832 50.24 -37.28 50.53
N VAL A 833 50.26 -37.74 51.78
CA VAL A 833 49.57 -38.95 52.24
C VAL A 833 48.09 -38.65 52.47
N ALA A 834 47.76 -37.52 53.09
CA ALA A 834 46.38 -37.09 53.31
C ALA A 834 45.62 -36.88 51.98
N ASP A 835 46.27 -36.32 50.97
CA ASP A 835 45.70 -36.17 49.62
C ASP A 835 45.47 -37.52 48.93
N ALA A 836 46.43 -38.44 49.02
CA ALA A 836 46.27 -39.79 48.49
C ALA A 836 45.10 -40.54 49.18
N MET A 837 44.98 -40.42 50.50
CA MET A 837 43.87 -41.01 51.25
C MET A 837 42.52 -40.37 50.92
N ARG A 838 42.45 -39.05 50.76
CA ARG A 838 41.24 -38.34 50.30
C ARG A 838 40.79 -38.82 48.92
N MET A 839 41.74 -39.11 48.04
CA MET A 839 41.47 -39.65 46.70
C MET A 839 41.20 -41.16 46.69
N GLY A 840 41.18 -41.83 47.86
CA GLY A 840 41.03 -43.28 47.96
C GLY A 840 42.20 -44.07 47.38
N ILE A 841 43.34 -43.42 47.14
CA ILE A 841 44.53 -44.03 46.57
C ILE A 841 45.30 -44.73 47.69
N ARG A 842 45.62 -46.01 47.45
CA ARG A 842 46.45 -46.79 48.35
C ARG A 842 47.86 -46.21 48.39
N VAL A 843 48.33 -45.86 49.59
CA VAL A 843 49.67 -45.30 49.78
C VAL A 843 50.68 -46.43 49.95
N GLU A 844 51.59 -46.57 48.99
CA GLU A 844 52.63 -47.60 49.01
C GLU A 844 53.74 -47.26 50.02
N PRO A 845 54.21 -48.23 50.84
CA PRO A 845 55.30 -48.01 51.78
C PRO A 845 56.58 -47.56 51.07
N ARG A 846 57.24 -46.51 51.57
CA ARG A 846 58.52 -46.02 51.02
C ARG A 846 59.61 -46.05 52.07
N SER A 847 60.80 -46.46 51.63
CA SER A 847 62.04 -46.33 52.40
C SER A 847 62.65 -44.95 52.14
N TYR A 848 63.10 -44.28 53.19
CA TYR A 848 63.80 -43.00 53.09
C TYR A 848 65.24 -43.18 53.55
N GLU A 849 66.17 -42.48 52.90
CA GLU A 849 67.61 -42.51 53.21
C GLU A 849 67.90 -42.01 54.64
N SER A 850 67.07 -41.08 55.13
CA SER A 850 66.97 -40.71 56.54
C SER A 850 65.57 -40.16 56.80
N ALA A 851 65.03 -40.37 58.00
CA ALA A 851 63.76 -39.81 58.42
C ALA A 851 63.87 -39.37 59.88
N THR A 852 63.32 -38.20 60.22
CA THR A 852 63.18 -37.78 61.61
C THR A 852 62.00 -38.53 62.21
N VAL A 853 62.28 -39.67 62.83
CA VAL A 853 61.28 -40.52 63.49
C VAL A 853 61.08 -40.04 64.93
N LEU A 854 59.86 -39.60 65.25
CA LEU A 854 59.43 -39.38 66.64
C LEU A 854 59.11 -40.75 67.27
N PHE A 855 59.84 -41.13 68.32
CA PHE A 855 59.67 -42.41 68.99
C PHE A 855 58.55 -42.36 70.04
N CYS A 856 57.57 -43.23 69.87
CA CYS A 856 56.70 -43.72 70.94
C CYS A 856 57.07 -45.19 71.20
N GLN A 857 57.38 -45.53 72.45
CA GLN A 857 57.90 -46.86 72.80
C GLN A 857 56.75 -47.87 72.94
N ILE A 858 56.70 -48.83 72.02
CA ILE A 858 55.86 -50.03 72.15
C ILE A 858 56.74 -51.16 72.70
N CYS A 859 56.46 -51.60 73.93
CA CYS A 859 57.20 -52.68 74.57
C CYS A 859 57.17 -53.96 73.70
N TYR A 860 58.28 -54.69 73.65
CA TYR A 860 58.48 -55.96 72.89
C TYR A 860 58.56 -55.87 71.36
N PHE A 861 58.43 -54.68 70.76
CA PHE A 861 58.53 -54.52 69.31
C PHE A 861 59.90 -54.95 68.75
N GLN A 862 60.96 -54.73 69.52
CA GLN A 862 62.32 -55.13 69.13
C GLN A 862 62.49 -56.66 69.05
N ALA A 863 61.82 -57.41 69.93
CA ALA A 863 61.81 -58.87 69.87
C ALA A 863 61.04 -59.37 68.63
N PHE A 864 59.96 -58.70 68.26
CA PHE A 864 59.16 -59.01 67.07
C PHE A 864 59.92 -58.76 65.76
N LEU A 865 60.66 -57.65 65.67
CA LEU A 865 61.49 -57.34 64.49
C LEU A 865 62.70 -58.25 64.38
N ALA A 866 63.35 -58.63 65.50
CA ALA A 866 64.52 -59.51 65.47
C ALA A 866 64.21 -60.92 64.93
N GLN A 867 62.94 -61.35 64.98
CA GLN A 867 62.50 -62.67 64.51
C GLN A 867 61.84 -62.66 63.12
N SER A 868 61.72 -61.49 62.47
CA SER A 868 60.97 -61.34 61.23
C SER A 868 61.79 -60.61 60.16
N THR A 869 61.87 -61.14 58.95
CA THR A 869 62.50 -60.41 57.83
C THR A 869 61.60 -59.27 57.32
N ALA A 870 62.18 -58.26 56.67
CA ALA A 870 61.45 -57.05 56.24
C ALA A 870 60.19 -57.36 55.38
N GLU A 871 60.26 -58.36 54.50
CA GLU A 871 59.12 -58.81 53.71
C GLU A 871 58.04 -59.51 54.57
N GLN A 872 58.45 -60.25 55.60
CA GLN A 872 57.52 -60.90 56.53
C GLN A 872 56.82 -59.90 57.44
N VAL A 873 57.47 -58.80 57.80
CA VAL A 873 56.82 -57.69 58.50
C VAL A 873 55.77 -57.06 57.60
N GLY A 874 56.05 -56.86 56.31
CA GLY A 874 55.08 -56.37 55.31
C GLY A 874 53.91 -57.33 55.07
N GLN A 875 54.13 -58.65 55.11
CA GLN A 875 53.06 -59.65 54.93
C GLN A 875 52.20 -59.87 56.20
N ARG A 876 52.77 -59.73 57.40
CA ARG A 876 52.03 -59.86 58.67
C ARG A 876 51.35 -58.58 59.16
N SER A 877 51.60 -57.44 58.51
CA SER A 877 50.94 -56.15 58.77
C SER A 877 49.78 -55.85 57.80
N TYR A 878 49.42 -56.81 56.94
CA TYR A 878 48.10 -56.79 56.29
C TYR A 878 47.02 -57.04 57.35
N PRO A 879 45.98 -56.19 57.45
CA PRO A 879 44.89 -56.46 58.37
C PRO A 879 44.13 -57.72 57.92
N LEU A 880 43.70 -58.51 58.91
CA LEU A 880 42.58 -59.46 58.80
C LEU A 880 41.43 -58.86 57.95
N PRO A 881 40.65 -59.68 57.23
CA PRO A 881 39.48 -59.18 56.53
C PRO A 881 38.57 -58.48 57.54
N GLN A 882 38.00 -57.34 57.17
CA GLN A 882 36.91 -56.70 57.90
C GLN A 882 35.78 -57.73 58.11
N GLN A 883 35.72 -58.33 59.29
CA GLN A 883 34.44 -58.75 59.85
C GLN A 883 33.70 -57.48 60.30
N ARG A 884 32.69 -57.12 59.49
CA ARG A 884 31.41 -56.51 59.86
C ARG A 884 31.40 -55.26 60.75
N LEU A 885 31.03 -54.15 60.13
CA LEU A 885 29.95 -53.30 60.67
C LEU A 885 28.73 -53.44 59.75
N HIS A 886 27.95 -54.50 59.98
CA HIS A 886 26.52 -54.50 59.74
C HIS A 886 25.82 -54.43 61.10
N ALA A 887 24.98 -53.41 61.23
CA ALA A 887 23.80 -53.28 62.09
C ALA A 887 23.59 -54.29 63.23
N ILE A 888 23.51 -53.79 64.46
CA ILE A 888 22.51 -54.24 65.43
C ILE A 888 21.87 -53.01 66.08
N ARG A 889 20.54 -52.95 65.98
CA ARG A 889 19.61 -52.02 66.63
C ARG A 889 19.88 -51.87 68.14
N PRO A 890 19.56 -50.74 68.77
CA PRO A 890 19.15 -50.76 70.16
C PRO A 890 17.69 -51.24 70.22
N ARG A 891 17.46 -52.36 70.93
CA ARG A 891 16.21 -52.56 71.68
C ARG A 891 16.50 -52.10 73.09
N HIS A 892 15.96 -50.96 73.47
CA HIS A 892 14.98 -50.88 74.55
C HIS A 892 13.94 -49.84 74.18
#